data_AF-A0A523BR53-F1
#
_entry.id   AF-A0A523BR53-F1
#
_cell.length_a   1.000
_cell.length_b   1.000
_cell.length_c   1.000
_cell.angle_alpha   90.00
_cell.angle_beta   90.00
_cell.angle_gamma   90.00
#
_symmetry.space_group_name_H-M   'P 1'
#
loop_
_entity.id
_entity.type
_entity.pdbx_description
1 polymer ?
#
loop_
_entity_poly.entity_id
_entity_poly.type
_entity_poly.pdbx_seq_one_letter_code
_entity_poly.pdbx_strand_id
1 'polypeptide(L)'
;MNFRENHRIQKLLLLFITVMVITSLAAGCTGGINLPGFQKETPVEPPVQPDAKSALGAITFRAHVPANPAVETITLEILDEVTGLALNPKRYEMAPSGENQFEINIPIALGSLVKYRYIRTGERTAVEYTAGGQQIRYRMFQVSGPSIVEDIIAGWTDAHYAGPTGRITGQVIDAATNTPIPSALVTAGGSQAFTASDGSFLLEGLIPGTHNLVAASLDGLFKTFQQGAVVAENATTPAPLFVEMAKLVKVTFVAQIPVGEVKGLPLRLVGSSYALGNTFADLDGGMSVIASRAPVMPTIAEDIYSLTLELPAGLDLRYKYTLGDGFWNSEHYTDGAFRTRQLIVPDADLTVTDIIESWKIGTFAPVTFTVTVPQDTLPEDIVSIQFNPFGWTAPIPMWPLGNNQWLYVLNGPLDFFSELKYRYCRNDQCGVADDSSTHDLSTQGKAITLTVEGQNVQDTINSWANWSSFTNSTTIIAPEITAVGPDFVAGVELNPNYNPVWQPYFANGLQNIKSLGANWAIFTPTWSYTRANPPVMEQVAGRDALWTDITAAIQSANQAGLHSAIFPRIQADMLANDIWTEANPDAGWWETWFSSYRTFALHHADLAAQTQASMLILGGPDITPALPDGMLPNVEPSGVPEDAGERWQNLVTEVRGRYTGQIAWALPYPFPATPLPEDFDQFDALYIVFNARLTENNDPAEAELQESFAALLDANVLPVVEESGIPVILALDYPSANGAASGCVQISDQCLPFDLLNQPTPDLPEVQVDLQEQADIYNAAFNAMITRPWINGVVSVGYYPPAALQDTSASIHGKPAADVLWYWFPKIIGQ
;
A
#
# COMPACT_ATOMS: atom_id res chain seq x y z
N MET A 1 -34.12 -37.38 -0.65
CA MET A 1 -32.96 -38.08 -0.05
C MET A 1 -31.62 -37.63 -0.64
N ASN A 2 -31.58 -36.94 -1.80
CA ASN A 2 -30.34 -36.46 -2.46
C ASN A 2 -29.81 -35.08 -2.00
N PHE A 3 -30.53 -34.33 -1.16
CA PHE A 3 -30.10 -32.98 -0.75
C PHE A 3 -28.98 -32.99 0.31
N ARG A 4 -28.88 -34.06 1.12
CA ARG A 4 -27.86 -34.17 2.19
C ARG A 4 -26.52 -34.72 1.71
N GLU A 5 -26.48 -35.48 0.60
CA GLU A 5 -25.22 -35.96 0.00
C GLU A 5 -24.53 -34.88 -0.83
N ASN A 6 -25.30 -34.09 -1.61
CA ASN A 6 -24.75 -32.94 -2.33
C ASN A 6 -24.16 -31.88 -1.39
N HIS A 7 -24.78 -31.66 -0.23
CA HIS A 7 -24.26 -30.71 0.77
C HIS A 7 -22.99 -31.20 1.48
N ARG A 8 -22.80 -32.53 1.56
CA ARG A 8 -21.60 -33.15 2.13
C ARG A 8 -20.44 -33.14 1.14
N ILE A 9 -20.73 -33.35 -0.15
CA ILE A 9 -19.76 -33.24 -1.25
C ILE A 9 -19.39 -31.76 -1.47
N GLN A 10 -20.34 -30.82 -1.41
CA GLN A 10 -20.10 -29.36 -1.40
C GLN A 10 -19.16 -28.94 -0.27
N LYS A 11 -19.39 -29.41 0.96
CA LYS A 11 -18.48 -29.12 2.08
C LYS A 11 -17.11 -29.76 1.90
N LEU A 12 -17.02 -30.96 1.30
CA LEU A 12 -15.74 -31.62 1.04
C LEU A 12 -14.96 -30.91 -0.07
N LEU A 13 -15.64 -30.41 -1.11
CA LEU A 13 -15.05 -29.72 -2.25
C LEU A 13 -14.63 -28.29 -1.90
N LEU A 14 -15.46 -27.54 -1.15
CA LEU A 14 -15.05 -26.26 -0.56
C LEU A 14 -13.87 -26.49 0.39
N LEU A 15 -13.93 -27.48 1.28
CA LEU A 15 -12.78 -27.78 2.15
C LEU A 15 -11.53 -28.14 1.34
N PHE A 16 -11.65 -28.81 0.19
CA PHE A 16 -10.49 -29.16 -0.65
C PHE A 16 -9.92 -27.96 -1.44
N ILE A 17 -10.79 -27.09 -1.97
CA ILE A 17 -10.38 -25.86 -2.67
C ILE A 17 -9.83 -24.85 -1.67
N THR A 18 -10.50 -24.66 -0.54
CA THR A 18 -10.01 -23.82 0.57
C THR A 18 -8.72 -24.40 1.15
N VAL A 19 -8.56 -25.72 1.29
CA VAL A 19 -7.26 -26.31 1.71
C VAL A 19 -6.19 -26.16 0.63
N MET A 20 -6.49 -26.29 -0.66
CA MET A 20 -5.51 -26.06 -1.73
C MET A 20 -5.05 -24.59 -1.78
N VAL A 21 -6.00 -23.66 -1.73
CA VAL A 21 -5.77 -22.21 -1.73
C VAL A 21 -5.09 -21.77 -0.43
N ILE A 22 -5.47 -22.31 0.73
CA ILE A 22 -4.76 -22.12 2.00
C ILE A 22 -3.38 -22.75 1.95
N THR A 23 -3.14 -23.90 1.31
CA THR A 23 -1.76 -24.46 1.22
C THR A 23 -0.85 -23.70 0.26
N SER A 24 -1.39 -23.06 -0.78
CA SER A 24 -0.63 -22.16 -1.65
C SER A 24 -0.41 -20.78 -1.03
N LEU A 25 -1.36 -20.27 -0.22
CA LEU A 25 -1.22 -19.00 0.51
C LEU A 25 -0.47 -19.15 1.85
N ALA A 26 -0.54 -20.31 2.50
CA ALA A 26 0.24 -20.62 3.70
C ALA A 26 1.74 -20.75 3.40
N ALA A 27 2.10 -21.06 2.15
CA ALA A 27 3.48 -20.96 1.67
C ALA A 27 3.94 -19.50 1.49
N GLY A 28 3.02 -18.52 1.42
CA GLY A 28 3.31 -17.09 1.28
C GLY A 28 3.05 -16.24 2.54
N CYS A 29 2.24 -16.71 3.50
CA CYS A 29 1.83 -15.89 4.65
C CYS A 29 1.91 -16.58 6.03
N THR A 30 2.34 -17.84 6.12
CA THR A 30 2.52 -18.50 7.43
C THR A 30 3.82 -19.29 7.46
N GLY A 31 4.89 -18.57 7.75
CA GLY A 31 6.19 -19.15 8.05
C GLY A 31 7.20 -18.03 8.06
N GLY A 32 7.70 -17.66 9.24
CA GLY A 32 8.95 -16.92 9.30
C GLY A 32 9.93 -17.67 8.39
N ILE A 33 10.36 -17.02 7.30
CA ILE A 33 11.10 -17.69 6.25
C ILE A 33 12.42 -18.14 6.88
N ASN A 34 12.50 -19.42 7.24
CA ASN A 34 13.71 -20.02 7.77
C ASN A 34 14.55 -20.36 6.53
N LEU A 35 15.13 -19.32 5.91
CA LEU A 35 15.88 -19.42 4.66
C LEU A 35 17.16 -20.26 4.88
N PRO A 36 17.24 -21.49 4.33
CA PRO A 36 18.47 -22.26 4.35
C PRO A 36 19.49 -21.53 3.47
N GLY A 37 20.55 -20.99 4.06
CA GLY A 37 21.60 -20.24 3.34
C GLY A 37 21.92 -18.86 3.95
N PHE A 38 20.96 -18.23 4.64
CA PHE A 38 21.20 -16.99 5.42
C PHE A 38 21.61 -17.28 6.88
N GLN A 39 21.67 -18.56 7.27
CA GLN A 39 22.30 -19.01 8.51
C GLN A 39 23.81 -19.13 8.35
N LYS A 40 24.49 -18.03 8.02
CA LYS A 40 25.91 -17.95 8.35
C LYS A 40 25.96 -17.70 9.86
N GLU A 41 26.67 -18.54 10.61
CA GLU A 41 27.03 -18.23 12.00
C GLU A 41 27.66 -16.83 11.99
N THR A 42 26.91 -15.86 12.51
CA THR A 42 27.44 -14.51 12.65
C THR A 42 28.54 -14.63 13.70
N PRO A 43 29.76 -14.10 13.45
CA PRO A 43 30.73 -13.96 14.51
C PRO A 43 30.05 -13.27 15.70
N VAL A 44 30.50 -13.57 16.92
CA VAL A 44 30.24 -12.73 18.10
C VAL A 44 30.94 -11.40 17.84
N GLU A 45 30.37 -10.58 16.95
CA GLU A 45 30.91 -9.29 16.62
C GLU A 45 30.68 -8.39 17.83
N PRO A 46 31.66 -7.53 18.16
CA PRO A 46 31.41 -6.47 19.12
C PRO A 46 30.19 -5.64 18.68
N PRO A 47 29.54 -4.94 19.62
CA PRO A 47 28.47 -3.98 19.34
C PRO A 47 28.71 -3.17 18.06
N VAL A 48 27.62 -2.90 17.31
CA VAL A 48 27.56 -1.97 16.17
C VAL A 48 28.57 -0.84 16.41
N GLN A 49 29.75 -0.89 15.77
CA GLN A 49 30.62 0.27 15.77
C GLN A 49 29.99 1.25 14.80
N PRO A 50 29.43 2.38 15.26
CA PRO A 50 29.04 3.42 14.34
C PRO A 50 30.24 3.81 13.46
N ASP A 51 30.02 4.01 12.16
CA ASP A 51 31.03 4.59 11.25
C ASP A 51 31.52 5.96 11.77
N ALA A 52 30.72 6.62 12.63
CA ALA A 52 31.09 7.81 13.38
C ALA A 52 31.58 7.48 14.80
N LYS A 53 32.55 8.25 15.32
CA LYS A 53 33.08 8.19 16.71
C LYS A 53 32.05 8.59 17.80
N SER A 54 30.78 8.28 17.62
CA SER A 54 29.70 8.59 18.54
C SER A 54 29.93 7.89 19.87
N ALA A 55 29.61 8.58 20.97
CA ALA A 55 29.62 7.96 22.29
C ALA A 55 28.64 6.78 22.32
N LEU A 56 28.98 5.74 23.09
CA LEU A 56 28.14 4.55 23.26
C LEU A 56 27.43 4.59 24.61
N GLY A 57 26.15 4.24 24.65
CA GLY A 57 25.39 3.93 25.86
C GLY A 57 25.24 2.42 26.02
N ALA A 58 25.51 1.89 27.22
CA ALA A 58 25.29 0.47 27.53
C ALA A 58 23.80 0.21 27.76
N ILE A 59 23.16 -0.54 26.86
CA ILE A 59 21.72 -0.83 26.92
C ILE A 59 21.52 -2.27 27.35
N THR A 60 20.80 -2.47 28.46
CA THR A 60 20.42 -3.81 28.93
C THR A 60 18.99 -4.10 28.47
N PHE A 61 18.83 -5.02 27.53
CA PHE A 61 17.52 -5.52 27.15
C PHE A 61 17.15 -6.68 28.07
N ARG A 62 15.98 -6.61 28.71
CA ARG A 62 15.41 -7.67 29.53
C ARG A 62 14.05 -8.07 28.97
N ALA A 63 13.91 -9.35 28.62
CA ALA A 63 12.70 -9.91 28.05
C ALA A 63 12.04 -10.86 29.04
N HIS A 64 10.75 -10.64 29.29
CA HIS A 64 9.85 -11.56 29.98
C HIS A 64 9.10 -12.38 28.95
N VAL A 65 9.24 -13.69 29.01
CA VAL A 65 8.68 -14.61 28.01
C VAL A 65 7.52 -15.43 28.57
N PRO A 66 6.56 -15.86 27.73
CA PRO A 66 5.52 -16.78 28.17
C PRO A 66 6.11 -18.11 28.68
N ALA A 67 5.52 -18.67 29.73
CA ALA A 67 6.00 -19.92 30.33
C ALA A 67 5.81 -21.15 29.42
N ASN A 68 4.88 -21.08 28.47
CA ASN A 68 4.61 -22.12 27.48
C ASN A 68 4.66 -21.52 26.07
N PRO A 69 5.30 -22.21 25.11
CA PRO A 69 6.09 -23.45 25.24
C PRO A 69 7.38 -23.24 26.02
N ALA A 70 8.00 -24.35 26.44
CA ALA A 70 9.31 -24.31 27.07
C ALA A 70 10.32 -23.57 26.17
N VAL A 71 11.14 -22.73 26.80
CA VAL A 71 12.10 -21.87 26.12
C VAL A 71 13.49 -22.48 26.21
N GLU A 72 14.13 -22.70 25.05
CA GLU A 72 15.51 -23.17 24.96
C GLU A 72 16.45 -21.98 24.91
N THR A 73 16.33 -21.14 23.87
CA THR A 73 17.15 -19.93 23.70
C THR A 73 16.28 -18.76 23.26
N ILE A 74 16.52 -17.58 23.85
CA ILE A 74 15.95 -16.30 23.39
C ILE A 74 17.05 -15.50 22.73
N THR A 75 16.77 -14.97 21.54
CA THR A 75 17.69 -14.11 20.80
C THR A 75 17.01 -12.78 20.52
N LEU A 76 17.73 -11.68 20.75
CA LEU A 76 17.34 -10.35 20.32
C LEU A 76 17.90 -10.08 18.92
N GLU A 77 17.03 -9.72 17.99
CA GLU A 77 17.41 -9.24 16.66
C GLU A 77 17.39 -7.72 16.63
N ILE A 78 18.55 -7.07 16.43
CA ILE A 78 18.59 -5.67 15.97
C ILE A 78 18.44 -5.69 14.46
N LEU A 79 17.44 -4.98 13.95
CA LEU A 79 16.96 -5.15 12.59
C LEU A 79 17.54 -4.09 11.66
N ASP A 80 17.83 -4.52 10.44
CA ASP A 80 18.26 -3.67 9.33
C ASP A 80 17.13 -3.55 8.31
N GLU A 81 16.31 -2.51 8.48
CA GLU A 81 15.19 -2.25 7.57
C GLU A 81 15.63 -1.78 6.18
N VAL A 82 16.84 -1.23 6.05
CA VAL A 82 17.33 -0.77 4.74
C VAL A 82 17.63 -1.98 3.85
N THR A 83 18.31 -3.00 4.39
CA THR A 83 18.51 -4.26 3.64
C THR A 83 17.23 -5.09 3.54
N GLY A 84 16.42 -5.09 4.59
CA GLY A 84 15.25 -5.96 4.76
C GLY A 84 15.33 -6.67 6.10
N LEU A 85 14.24 -6.65 6.86
CA LEU A 85 14.23 -7.04 8.29
C LEU A 85 14.74 -8.47 8.53
N ALA A 86 14.42 -9.39 7.62
CA ALA A 86 14.85 -10.79 7.69
C ALA A 86 16.20 -11.07 7.00
N LEU A 87 16.73 -10.13 6.22
CA LEU A 87 17.86 -10.36 5.30
C LEU A 87 19.22 -10.02 5.92
N ASN A 88 19.26 -9.07 6.86
CA ASN A 88 20.49 -8.69 7.56
C ASN A 88 20.29 -8.34 9.06
N PRO A 89 19.57 -9.15 9.86
CA PRO A 89 19.44 -8.88 11.29
C PRO A 89 20.75 -9.19 12.03
N LYS A 90 21.08 -8.38 13.04
CA LYS A 90 22.14 -8.69 14.01
C LYS A 90 21.55 -9.44 15.20
N ARG A 91 22.05 -10.64 15.46
CA ARG A 91 21.52 -11.57 16.45
C ARG A 91 22.36 -11.59 17.73
N TYR A 92 21.69 -11.46 18.86
CA TYR A 92 22.29 -11.44 20.18
C TYR A 92 21.57 -12.45 21.09
N GLU A 93 22.22 -13.59 21.35
CA GLU A 93 21.71 -14.60 22.27
C GLU A 93 21.65 -14.05 23.70
N MET A 94 20.50 -14.17 24.36
CA MET A 94 20.26 -13.62 25.68
C MET A 94 20.51 -14.65 26.78
N ALA A 95 21.09 -14.20 27.90
CA ALA A 95 21.36 -15.06 29.05
C ALA A 95 20.14 -15.12 29.99
N PRO A 96 19.81 -16.28 30.58
CA PRO A 96 18.75 -16.36 31.58
C PRO A 96 19.12 -15.55 32.83
N SER A 97 18.21 -14.69 33.29
CA SER A 97 18.38 -13.85 34.49
C SER A 97 17.35 -14.10 35.59
N GLY A 98 16.32 -14.90 35.31
CA GLY A 98 15.27 -15.28 36.25
C GLY A 98 14.32 -16.34 35.67
N GLU A 99 13.23 -16.62 36.37
CA GLU A 99 12.17 -17.48 35.83
C GLU A 99 11.49 -16.79 34.65
N ASN A 100 11.58 -17.39 33.45
CA ASN A 100 11.08 -16.82 32.20
C ASN A 100 11.60 -15.40 31.90
N GLN A 101 12.82 -15.09 32.36
CA GLN A 101 13.47 -13.81 32.13
C GLN A 101 14.85 -14.01 31.50
N PHE A 102 15.12 -13.23 30.47
CA PHE A 102 16.37 -13.26 29.73
C PHE A 102 16.91 -11.84 29.60
N GLU A 103 18.23 -11.67 29.65
CA GLU A 103 18.86 -10.36 29.49
C GLU A 103 20.13 -10.38 28.64
N ILE A 104 20.41 -9.26 27.99
CA ILE A 104 21.67 -9.00 27.29
C ILE A 104 22.04 -7.52 27.39
N ASN A 105 23.34 -7.23 27.49
CA ASN A 105 23.88 -5.87 27.45
C ASN A 105 24.58 -5.61 26.12
N ILE A 106 24.10 -4.61 25.39
CA ILE A 106 24.61 -4.20 24.08
C ILE A 106 24.94 -2.71 24.17
N PRO A 107 26.19 -2.28 23.97
CA PRO A 107 26.47 -0.86 23.86
C PRO A 107 26.09 -0.35 22.45
N ILE A 108 25.34 0.73 22.42
CA ILE A 108 24.74 1.30 21.20
C ILE A 108 25.05 2.79 21.13
N ALA A 109 25.25 3.33 19.93
CA ALA A 109 25.54 4.75 19.74
C ALA A 109 24.42 5.64 20.29
N LEU A 110 24.80 6.69 21.04
CA LEU A 110 23.86 7.71 21.50
C LEU A 110 23.19 8.40 20.31
N GLY A 111 21.89 8.65 20.44
CA GLY A 111 21.04 9.18 19.38
C GLY A 111 20.38 8.11 18.50
N SER A 112 20.77 6.84 18.62
CA SER A 112 20.19 5.78 17.79
C SER A 112 18.71 5.54 18.09
N LEU A 113 17.91 5.31 17.05
CA LEU A 113 16.55 4.76 17.15
C LEU A 113 16.62 3.29 16.73
N VAL A 114 16.73 2.41 17.73
CA VAL A 114 16.95 0.98 17.52
C VAL A 114 15.63 0.31 17.18
N LYS A 115 15.55 -0.34 16.03
CA LYS A 115 14.47 -1.25 15.64
C LYS A 115 14.90 -2.67 16.00
N TYR A 116 14.11 -3.38 16.79
CA TYR A 116 14.47 -4.71 17.29
C TYR A 116 13.25 -5.61 17.51
N ARG A 117 13.46 -6.91 17.62
CA ARG A 117 12.44 -7.89 18.02
C ARG A 117 13.07 -9.11 18.68
N TYR A 118 12.24 -10.00 19.20
CA TYR A 118 12.70 -11.26 19.78
C TYR A 118 12.40 -12.45 18.88
N ILE A 119 13.29 -13.45 18.94
CA ILE A 119 13.02 -14.78 18.40
C ILE A 119 13.32 -15.82 19.48
N ARG A 120 12.57 -16.91 19.45
CA ARG A 120 12.86 -18.12 20.22
C ARG A 120 13.53 -19.12 19.29
N THR A 121 14.70 -19.60 19.69
CA THR A 121 15.48 -20.58 18.94
C THR A 121 15.50 -21.89 19.74
N GLY A 122 15.12 -22.98 19.08
CA GLY A 122 15.13 -24.35 19.60
C GLY A 122 15.02 -25.34 18.43
N GLU A 123 14.25 -26.43 18.54
CA GLU A 123 13.97 -27.31 17.37
C GLU A 123 13.37 -26.55 16.17
N ARG A 124 12.59 -25.49 16.43
CA ARG A 124 12.06 -24.57 15.42
C ARG A 124 12.30 -23.14 15.88
N THR A 125 12.69 -22.27 14.94
CA THR A 125 12.72 -20.83 15.17
C THR A 125 11.30 -20.29 15.17
N ALA A 126 10.93 -19.57 16.23
CA ALA A 126 9.65 -18.91 16.35
C ALA A 126 9.86 -17.40 16.52
N VAL A 127 9.12 -16.60 15.74
CA VAL A 127 9.18 -15.13 15.79
C VAL A 127 8.16 -14.62 16.80
N GLU A 128 8.46 -13.50 17.44
CA GLU A 128 7.57 -12.80 18.37
C GLU A 128 6.26 -12.36 17.70
N TYR A 129 5.13 -12.62 18.37
CA TYR A 129 3.77 -12.29 17.91
C TYR A 129 3.05 -11.39 18.92
N THR A 130 2.17 -10.52 18.42
CA THR A 130 1.25 -9.72 19.22
C THR A 130 0.19 -10.61 19.87
N ALA A 131 -0.52 -10.08 20.86
CA ALA A 131 -1.65 -10.81 21.47
C ALA A 131 -2.79 -11.07 20.47
N GLY A 132 -2.88 -10.26 19.41
CA GLY A 132 -3.84 -10.43 18.30
C GLY A 132 -3.42 -11.46 17.26
N GLY A 133 -2.28 -12.15 17.44
CA GLY A 133 -1.81 -13.18 16.51
C GLY A 133 -1.14 -12.65 15.25
N GLN A 134 -0.68 -11.40 15.26
CA GLN A 134 0.12 -10.83 14.17
C GLN A 134 1.61 -10.90 14.49
N GLN A 135 2.45 -11.15 13.49
CA GLN A 135 3.89 -11.10 13.66
C GLN A 135 4.35 -9.68 14.03
N ILE A 136 5.25 -9.57 15.00
CA ILE A 136 5.85 -8.27 15.34
C ILE A 136 6.88 -7.91 14.28
N ARG A 137 6.61 -6.79 13.59
CA ARG A 137 7.55 -6.20 12.63
C ARG A 137 8.81 -5.70 13.35
N TYR A 138 8.62 -4.82 14.34
CA TYR A 138 9.63 -4.46 15.33
C TYR A 138 9.06 -3.63 16.50
N ARG A 139 9.81 -3.63 17.59
CA ARG A 139 9.82 -2.66 18.68
C ARG A 139 10.81 -1.54 18.36
N MET A 140 10.61 -0.36 18.95
CA MET A 140 11.54 0.76 18.84
C MET A 140 12.10 1.17 20.21
N PHE A 141 13.36 1.61 20.24
CA PHE A 141 13.98 2.19 21.43
C PHE A 141 14.96 3.33 21.07
N GLN A 142 14.74 4.53 21.63
CA GLN A 142 15.62 5.69 21.48
C GLN A 142 16.74 5.67 22.52
N VAL A 143 17.98 5.62 22.06
CA VAL A 143 19.19 5.55 22.89
C VAL A 143 19.63 6.96 23.29
N SER A 144 19.28 7.38 24.50
CA SER A 144 19.70 8.68 25.07
C SER A 144 20.83 8.58 26.10
N GLY A 145 21.18 7.36 26.51
CA GLY A 145 22.18 7.06 27.54
C GLY A 145 22.10 5.60 27.98
N PRO A 146 22.98 5.14 28.88
CA PRO A 146 22.86 3.82 29.49
C PRO A 146 21.47 3.62 30.10
N SER A 147 20.79 2.54 29.72
CA SER A 147 19.38 2.31 30.06
C SER A 147 19.08 0.82 30.18
N ILE A 148 17.93 0.50 30.80
CA ILE A 148 17.35 -0.84 30.83
C ILE A 148 16.04 -0.79 30.04
N VAL A 149 15.88 -1.72 29.11
CA VAL A 149 14.65 -1.93 28.33
C VAL A 149 13.96 -3.15 28.91
N GLU A 150 12.75 -2.95 29.43
CA GLU A 150 11.92 -4.01 29.99
C GLU A 150 10.83 -4.35 28.98
N ASP A 151 10.91 -5.53 28.38
CA ASP A 151 9.97 -6.02 27.38
C ASP A 151 9.21 -7.24 27.92
N ILE A 152 7.93 -7.32 27.54
CA ILE A 152 7.07 -8.47 27.80
C ILE A 152 6.59 -9.00 26.46
N ILE A 153 6.85 -10.28 26.21
CA ILE A 153 6.50 -10.99 24.99
C ILE A 153 5.12 -11.62 25.16
N ALA A 154 4.18 -11.29 24.27
CA ALA A 154 2.82 -11.82 24.33
C ALA A 154 2.75 -13.28 23.86
N GLY A 155 3.39 -13.59 22.74
CA GLY A 155 3.37 -14.92 22.16
C GLY A 155 4.42 -15.10 21.07
N TRP A 156 4.35 -16.26 20.45
CA TRP A 156 5.24 -16.71 19.38
C TRP A 156 4.41 -17.20 18.19
N THR A 157 5.02 -17.30 17.01
CA THR A 157 4.41 -17.90 15.79
C THR A 157 3.70 -19.23 16.05
N ASP A 158 4.21 -20.03 16.99
CA ASP A 158 3.71 -21.37 17.32
C ASP A 158 2.98 -21.44 18.67
N ALA A 159 2.79 -20.29 19.34
CA ALA A 159 2.19 -20.20 20.66
C ALA A 159 1.51 -18.86 20.87
N HIS A 160 0.22 -18.83 20.57
CA HIS A 160 -0.60 -17.62 20.60
C HIS A 160 -1.04 -17.29 22.03
N TYR A 161 -1.14 -15.99 22.32
CA TYR A 161 -1.65 -15.50 23.59
C TYR A 161 -3.17 -15.70 23.68
N ALA A 162 -3.65 -16.12 24.85
CA ALA A 162 -5.09 -16.34 25.12
C ALA A 162 -5.56 -15.66 26.43
N GLY A 163 -4.80 -14.69 26.93
CA GLY A 163 -5.11 -13.97 28.16
C GLY A 163 -5.87 -12.66 27.93
N PRO A 164 -6.11 -11.89 29.00
CA PRO A 164 -6.69 -10.57 28.89
C PRO A 164 -5.75 -9.59 28.16
N THR A 165 -6.33 -8.59 27.53
CA THR A 165 -5.60 -7.49 26.89
C THR A 165 -6.15 -6.15 27.36
N GLY A 166 -5.42 -5.08 27.12
CA GLY A 166 -5.85 -3.70 27.26
C GLY A 166 -5.40 -2.89 26.04
N ARG A 167 -5.47 -1.57 26.15
CA ARG A 167 -5.14 -0.67 25.04
C ARG A 167 -4.47 0.62 25.50
N ILE A 168 -3.75 1.26 24.58
CA ILE A 168 -3.23 2.62 24.74
C ILE A 168 -3.93 3.51 23.72
N THR A 169 -4.44 4.65 24.16
CA THR A 169 -4.97 5.69 23.27
C THR A 169 -4.32 7.02 23.59
N GLY A 170 -4.15 7.88 22.60
CA GLY A 170 -3.48 9.16 22.81
C GLY A 170 -3.53 10.05 21.59
N GLN A 171 -2.82 11.17 21.69
CA GLN A 171 -2.60 12.10 20.59
C GLN A 171 -1.11 12.46 20.53
N VAL A 172 -0.57 12.63 19.32
CA VAL A 172 0.76 13.21 19.07
C VAL A 172 0.59 14.65 18.62
N ILE A 173 1.12 15.57 19.41
CA ILE A 173 0.96 17.02 19.24
C ILE A 173 2.34 17.68 19.16
N ASP A 174 2.51 18.65 18.25
CA ASP A 174 3.65 19.54 18.27
C ASP A 174 3.59 20.44 19.51
N ALA A 175 4.59 20.31 20.39
CA ALA A 175 4.70 21.04 21.64
C ALA A 175 4.77 22.56 21.45
N ALA A 176 5.29 23.04 20.31
CA ALA A 176 5.48 24.46 20.05
C ALA A 176 4.20 25.15 19.57
N THR A 177 3.45 24.48 18.70
CA THR A 177 2.28 25.06 18.01
C THR A 177 0.95 24.53 18.53
N ASN A 178 0.97 23.47 19.33
CA ASN A 178 -0.20 22.71 19.79
C ASN A 178 -1.04 22.17 18.62
N THR A 179 -0.43 21.94 17.46
CA THR A 179 -1.08 21.31 16.32
C THR A 179 -0.87 19.80 16.34
N PRO A 180 -1.87 18.99 15.98
CA PRO A 180 -1.68 17.56 15.84
C PRO A 180 -0.77 17.17 14.68
N ILE A 181 -0.16 16.00 14.79
CA ILE A 181 0.79 15.49 13.78
C ILE A 181 0.20 14.22 13.17
N PRO A 182 -0.20 14.24 11.87
CA PRO A 182 -0.62 13.04 11.16
C PRO A 182 0.53 12.10 10.84
N SER A 183 0.21 10.81 10.68
CA SER A 183 1.13 9.76 10.21
C SER A 183 2.45 9.62 10.96
N ALA A 184 2.52 10.09 12.21
CA ALA A 184 3.54 9.63 13.16
C ALA A 184 3.32 8.15 13.47
N LEU A 185 4.39 7.36 13.40
CA LEU A 185 4.41 5.95 13.77
C LEU A 185 4.52 5.83 15.28
N VAL A 186 3.53 5.20 15.91
CA VAL A 186 3.50 4.94 17.35
C VAL A 186 3.62 3.44 17.59
N THR A 187 4.52 3.03 18.49
CA THR A 187 4.74 1.62 18.80
C THR A 187 4.77 1.38 20.31
N ALA A 188 4.14 0.30 20.76
CA ALA A 188 4.32 -0.23 22.11
C ALA A 188 4.09 -1.75 22.11
N GLY A 189 4.91 -2.50 22.86
CA GLY A 189 4.74 -3.96 22.93
C GLY A 189 4.91 -4.68 21.57
N GLY A 190 5.50 -4.02 20.58
CA GLY A 190 5.61 -4.49 19.18
C GLY A 190 4.36 -4.24 18.32
N SER A 191 3.23 -3.83 18.90
CA SER A 191 2.09 -3.29 18.15
C SER A 191 2.43 -1.91 17.59
N GLN A 192 1.87 -1.57 16.44
CA GLN A 192 2.13 -0.33 15.72
C GLN A 192 0.81 0.31 15.28
N ALA A 193 0.77 1.64 15.24
CA ALA A 193 -0.33 2.42 14.68
C ALA A 193 0.21 3.72 14.07
N PHE A 194 -0.48 4.24 13.06
CA PHE A 194 -0.26 5.59 12.55
C PHE A 194 -1.27 6.56 13.15
N THR A 195 -0.81 7.78 13.42
CA THR A 195 -1.70 8.84 13.92
C THR A 195 -2.60 9.39 12.83
N ALA A 196 -3.87 9.65 13.18
CA ALA A 196 -4.83 10.33 12.32
C ALA A 196 -4.52 11.83 12.19
N SER A 197 -5.33 12.57 11.42
CA SER A 197 -5.12 14.02 11.17
C SER A 197 -5.17 14.87 12.44
N ASP A 198 -5.95 14.45 13.43
CA ASP A 198 -6.05 15.06 14.76
C ASP A 198 -5.00 14.52 15.74
N GLY A 199 -3.98 13.83 15.23
CA GLY A 199 -2.87 13.25 15.97
C GLY A 199 -3.24 12.02 16.77
N SER A 200 -4.50 11.56 16.75
CA SER A 200 -4.96 10.45 17.57
C SER A 200 -4.38 9.11 17.11
N PHE A 201 -4.11 8.21 18.07
CA PHE A 201 -3.72 6.82 17.80
C PHE A 201 -4.39 5.85 18.76
N LEU A 202 -4.49 4.59 18.35
CA LEU A 202 -4.97 3.46 19.14
C LEU A 202 -4.01 2.28 18.98
N LEU A 203 -3.44 1.81 20.09
CA LEU A 203 -2.75 0.52 20.16
C LEU A 203 -3.63 -0.45 20.95
N GLU A 204 -4.31 -1.33 20.21
CA GLU A 204 -5.33 -2.24 20.73
C GLU A 204 -4.73 -3.65 20.93
N GLY A 205 -5.23 -4.39 21.94
CA GLY A 205 -4.77 -5.77 22.18
C GLY A 205 -3.39 -5.91 22.83
N LEU A 206 -2.98 -4.98 23.69
CA LEU A 206 -1.72 -5.07 24.45
C LEU A 206 -1.89 -5.92 25.71
N ILE A 207 -0.95 -6.81 26.01
CA ILE A 207 -0.99 -7.59 27.26
C ILE A 207 -0.77 -6.70 28.50
N PRO A 208 -1.31 -7.06 29.68
CA PRO A 208 -1.07 -6.30 30.90
C PRO A 208 0.42 -6.22 31.26
N GLY A 209 0.87 -5.02 31.63
CA GLY A 209 2.26 -4.73 31.98
C GLY A 209 2.71 -3.35 31.52
N THR A 210 3.99 -3.04 31.76
CA THR A 210 4.59 -1.78 31.29
C THR A 210 5.24 -2.00 29.93
N HIS A 211 4.86 -1.18 28.95
CA HIS A 211 5.41 -1.22 27.59
C HIS A 211 6.20 0.05 27.28
N ASN A 212 7.29 -0.07 26.52
CA ASN A 212 7.97 1.09 25.96
C ASN A 212 7.12 1.68 24.82
N LEU A 213 6.52 2.85 25.05
CA LEU A 213 5.76 3.61 24.08
C LEU A 213 6.69 4.59 23.37
N VAL A 214 6.82 4.46 22.05
CA VAL A 214 7.64 5.32 21.20
C VAL A 214 6.78 5.94 20.12
N ALA A 215 6.97 7.24 19.85
CA ALA A 215 6.39 7.91 18.69
C ALA A 215 7.51 8.53 17.85
N ALA A 216 7.49 8.30 16.54
CA ALA A 216 8.48 8.79 15.59
C ALA A 216 7.83 9.23 14.27
N SER A 217 8.30 10.33 13.69
CA SER A 217 7.93 10.75 12.33
C SER A 217 8.73 9.98 11.28
N LEU A 218 8.08 9.55 10.19
CA LEU A 218 8.71 8.72 9.13
C LEU A 218 9.84 9.40 8.35
N ASP A 219 9.86 10.73 8.36
CA ASP A 219 10.88 11.58 7.75
C ASP A 219 11.86 12.18 8.77
N GLY A 220 11.62 11.98 10.07
CA GLY A 220 12.37 12.55 11.18
C GLY A 220 12.06 14.01 11.51
N LEU A 221 11.06 14.65 10.90
CA LEU A 221 10.75 16.08 11.11
C LEU A 221 10.42 16.42 12.56
N PHE A 222 9.95 15.44 13.35
CA PHE A 222 9.72 15.60 14.78
C PHE A 222 10.66 14.67 15.57
N LYS A 223 11.18 15.18 16.68
CA LYS A 223 12.03 14.39 17.59
C LYS A 223 11.26 13.18 18.11
N THR A 224 11.94 12.04 18.18
CA THR A 224 11.40 10.82 18.78
C THR A 224 10.98 11.06 20.22
N PHE A 225 9.77 10.63 20.57
CA PHE A 225 9.28 10.56 21.93
C PHE A 225 9.39 9.13 22.47
N GLN A 226 9.70 8.98 23.75
CA GLN A 226 9.74 7.67 24.41
C GLN A 226 9.33 7.77 25.89
N GLN A 227 8.44 6.87 26.33
CA GLN A 227 8.10 6.68 27.76
C GLN A 227 7.60 5.26 28.05
N GLY A 228 7.55 4.89 29.34
CA GLY A 228 6.83 3.67 29.77
C GLY A 228 5.32 3.92 29.88
N ALA A 229 4.50 3.00 29.39
CA ALA A 229 3.05 3.02 29.51
C ALA A 229 2.54 1.75 30.21
N VAL A 230 1.77 1.92 31.29
CA VAL A 230 1.23 0.81 32.08
C VAL A 230 -0.14 0.40 31.55
N VAL A 231 -0.23 -0.78 30.98
CA VAL A 231 -1.48 -1.38 30.49
C VAL A 231 -2.03 -2.33 31.54
N ALA A 232 -3.30 -2.16 31.90
CA ALA A 232 -4.03 -3.08 32.76
C ALA A 232 -5.03 -3.91 31.95
N GLU A 233 -5.43 -5.06 32.50
CA GLU A 233 -6.45 -5.93 31.93
C GLU A 233 -7.76 -5.17 31.67
N ASN A 234 -8.27 -5.28 30.43
CA ASN A 234 -9.50 -4.67 29.93
C ASN A 234 -9.59 -3.15 30.19
N ALA A 235 -8.44 -2.47 30.26
CA ALA A 235 -8.35 -1.04 30.57
C ALA A 235 -7.81 -0.22 29.40
N THR A 236 -8.15 1.07 29.39
CA THR A 236 -7.62 2.07 28.46
C THR A 236 -6.58 2.93 29.15
N THR A 237 -5.38 3.00 28.58
CA THR A 237 -4.28 3.84 29.09
C THR A 237 -4.16 5.09 28.23
N PRO A 238 -4.53 6.28 28.73
CA PRO A 238 -4.38 7.53 27.99
C PRO A 238 -2.91 7.97 27.95
N ALA A 239 -2.44 8.40 26.79
CA ALA A 239 -1.06 8.82 26.57
C ALA A 239 -0.96 10.04 25.63
N PRO A 240 -1.16 11.27 26.12
CA PRO A 240 -0.89 12.47 25.33
C PRO A 240 0.63 12.63 25.14
N LEU A 241 1.08 12.74 23.89
CA LEU A 241 2.49 12.81 23.51
C LEU A 241 2.76 14.18 22.91
N PHE A 242 3.77 14.87 23.43
CA PHE A 242 4.21 16.16 22.93
C PHE A 242 5.61 16.02 22.34
N VAL A 243 5.75 16.39 21.08
CA VAL A 243 7.01 16.30 20.33
C VAL A 243 7.43 17.66 19.81
N GLU A 244 8.74 17.84 19.60
CA GLU A 244 9.27 19.09 19.07
C GLU A 244 9.71 18.89 17.61
N MET A 245 9.39 19.85 16.75
CA MET A 245 9.93 19.89 15.40
C MET A 245 11.47 20.01 15.45
N ALA A 246 12.15 19.17 14.67
CA ALA A 246 13.59 19.19 14.54
C ALA A 246 14.04 20.28 13.56
N LYS A 247 15.21 20.86 13.82
CA LYS A 247 15.83 21.83 12.91
C LYS A 247 16.29 21.11 11.65
N LEU A 248 15.92 21.61 10.48
CA LEU A 248 16.46 21.12 9.20
C LEU A 248 17.87 21.65 8.95
N VAL A 249 18.76 20.78 8.48
CA VAL A 249 20.14 21.10 8.07
C VAL A 249 20.45 20.48 6.71
N LYS A 250 21.40 21.05 5.98
CA LYS A 250 21.82 20.50 4.68
C LYS A 250 22.91 19.46 4.90
N VAL A 251 22.65 18.23 4.44
CA VAL A 251 23.63 17.15 4.43
C VAL A 251 23.96 16.81 2.99
N THR A 252 25.22 17.05 2.62
CA THR A 252 25.76 16.69 1.31
C THR A 252 26.48 15.36 1.41
N PHE A 253 25.93 14.32 0.79
CA PHE A 253 26.58 13.04 0.59
C PHE A 253 27.46 13.12 -0.65
N VAL A 254 28.70 12.67 -0.53
CA VAL A 254 29.67 12.52 -1.61
C VAL A 254 30.16 11.08 -1.59
N ALA A 255 29.90 10.33 -2.65
CA ALA A 255 30.23 8.92 -2.74
C ALA A 255 31.21 8.66 -3.89
N GLN A 256 32.28 7.93 -3.59
CA GLN A 256 33.20 7.41 -4.58
C GLN A 256 32.90 5.92 -4.83
N ILE A 257 32.63 5.54 -6.10
CA ILE A 257 32.41 4.14 -6.49
C ILE A 257 33.74 3.35 -6.52
N PRO A 258 33.71 2.01 -6.41
CA PRO A 258 34.93 1.21 -6.44
C PRO A 258 35.70 1.37 -7.76
N VAL A 259 37.04 1.32 -7.69
CA VAL A 259 37.91 1.48 -8.86
C VAL A 259 37.68 0.34 -9.84
N GLY A 260 37.47 0.68 -11.13
CA GLY A 260 37.31 -0.30 -12.21
C GLY A 260 35.87 -0.75 -12.46
N GLU A 261 34.90 -0.22 -11.72
CA GLU A 261 33.47 -0.45 -11.97
C GLU A 261 32.94 0.37 -13.15
N VAL A 262 31.77 -0.04 -13.66
CA VAL A 262 31.10 0.64 -14.78
C VAL A 262 30.67 2.04 -14.34
N LYS A 263 31.08 3.03 -15.13
CA LYS A 263 30.86 4.45 -14.85
C LYS A 263 29.52 4.93 -15.41
N GLY A 264 28.94 5.95 -14.78
CA GLY A 264 27.73 6.61 -15.28
C GLY A 264 26.43 5.85 -15.01
N LEU A 265 26.49 4.74 -14.27
CA LEU A 265 25.28 4.06 -13.78
C LEU A 265 24.56 4.94 -12.73
N PRO A 266 23.23 4.87 -12.63
CA PRO A 266 22.45 5.67 -11.70
C PRO A 266 22.60 5.15 -10.28
N LEU A 267 23.59 5.70 -9.56
CA LEU A 267 23.78 5.46 -8.14
C LEU A 267 22.60 6.03 -7.35
N ARG A 268 22.06 5.25 -6.41
CA ARG A 268 20.98 5.69 -5.51
C ARG A 268 21.46 5.75 -4.08
N LEU A 269 20.83 6.64 -3.30
CA LEU A 269 20.91 6.66 -1.85
C LEU A 269 19.59 6.13 -1.29
N VAL A 270 19.63 4.96 -0.63
CA VAL A 270 18.47 4.35 0.04
C VAL A 270 18.67 4.41 1.56
N GLY A 271 17.60 4.37 2.35
CA GLY A 271 17.75 4.48 3.80
C GLY A 271 16.49 4.27 4.64
N SER A 272 16.57 4.58 5.93
CA SER A 272 15.52 4.38 6.94
C SER A 272 14.52 5.54 7.05
N SER A 273 14.42 6.36 6.01
CA SER A 273 13.52 7.51 5.94
C SER A 273 12.67 7.41 4.69
N TYR A 274 11.46 7.95 4.76
CA TYR A 274 10.51 7.98 3.66
C TYR A 274 11.09 8.61 2.38
N ALA A 275 11.88 9.67 2.54
CA ALA A 275 12.54 10.37 1.43
C ALA A 275 13.62 9.55 0.71
N LEU A 276 14.04 8.41 1.29
CA LEU A 276 15.06 7.52 0.74
C LEU A 276 14.46 6.17 0.30
N GLY A 277 13.17 6.16 -0.05
CA GLY A 277 12.49 5.01 -0.63
C GLY A 277 11.92 4.00 0.37
N ASN A 278 12.02 4.25 1.69
CA ASN A 278 11.46 3.37 2.71
C ASN A 278 9.94 3.53 2.80
N THR A 279 9.21 2.42 2.73
CA THR A 279 7.75 2.39 2.83
C THR A 279 7.25 2.05 4.23
N PHE A 280 8.14 1.67 5.15
CA PHE A 280 7.83 1.15 6.48
C PHE A 280 6.92 -0.09 6.47
N ALA A 281 6.84 -0.76 5.31
CA ALA A 281 6.04 -1.95 5.08
C ALA A 281 6.92 -3.18 4.91
N ASP A 282 6.30 -4.35 5.07
CA ASP A 282 6.86 -5.63 4.65
C ASP A 282 6.38 -5.91 3.22
N LEU A 283 7.10 -5.39 2.24
CA LEU A 283 6.83 -5.61 0.81
C LEU A 283 7.28 -7.03 0.41
N ASP A 284 6.90 -7.43 -0.80
CA ASP A 284 7.35 -8.63 -1.49
C ASP A 284 8.84 -8.94 -1.25
N GLY A 285 9.12 -10.17 -0.83
CA GLY A 285 10.48 -10.62 -0.49
C GLY A 285 11.02 -10.09 0.85
N GLY A 286 10.17 -9.50 1.71
CA GLY A 286 10.58 -8.95 3.01
C GLY A 286 11.34 -7.63 2.91
N MET A 287 11.15 -6.92 1.79
CA MET A 287 11.80 -5.65 1.50
C MET A 287 11.01 -4.48 2.10
N SER A 288 11.68 -3.38 2.42
CA SER A 288 11.00 -2.15 2.87
C SER A 288 11.37 -0.92 2.03
N VAL A 289 12.27 -1.09 1.06
CA VAL A 289 12.76 -0.02 0.19
C VAL A 289 12.39 -0.32 -1.24
N ILE A 290 11.87 0.69 -1.95
CA ILE A 290 11.60 0.63 -3.40
C ILE A 290 12.63 1.47 -4.15
N ALA A 291 13.37 0.85 -5.08
CA ALA A 291 14.45 1.49 -5.82
C ALA A 291 13.99 2.73 -6.61
N SER A 292 12.83 2.67 -7.25
CA SER A 292 12.25 3.76 -8.06
C SER A 292 11.76 4.95 -7.22
N ARG A 293 11.52 4.75 -5.91
CA ARG A 293 11.19 5.84 -4.96
C ARG A 293 12.43 6.53 -4.37
N ALA A 294 13.61 5.91 -4.47
CA ALA A 294 14.83 6.44 -3.89
C ALA A 294 15.49 7.50 -4.81
N PRO A 295 16.11 8.55 -4.25
CA PRO A 295 16.78 9.57 -5.05
C PRO A 295 17.99 9.00 -5.81
N VAL A 296 18.12 9.39 -7.09
CA VAL A 296 19.31 9.15 -7.89
C VAL A 296 20.34 10.24 -7.59
N MET A 297 21.59 9.85 -7.37
CA MET A 297 22.70 10.75 -7.17
C MET A 297 23.28 11.16 -8.54
N PRO A 298 23.41 12.47 -8.85
CA PRO A 298 24.14 12.92 -10.03
C PRO A 298 25.66 12.75 -9.86
N THR A 299 26.36 12.53 -10.98
CA THR A 299 27.83 12.52 -11.02
C THR A 299 28.38 13.95 -11.00
N ILE A 300 29.44 14.18 -10.22
CA ILE A 300 30.14 15.48 -10.13
C ILE A 300 31.57 15.43 -10.65
N ALA A 301 32.16 14.24 -10.70
CA ALA A 301 33.46 13.97 -11.32
C ALA A 301 33.50 12.48 -11.72
N GLU A 302 34.57 12.09 -12.40
CA GLU A 302 34.81 10.68 -12.72
C GLU A 302 34.79 9.85 -11.43
N ASP A 303 33.89 8.85 -11.38
CA ASP A 303 33.67 7.94 -10.25
C ASP A 303 33.14 8.57 -8.94
N ILE A 304 32.73 9.85 -8.97
CA ILE A 304 32.24 10.58 -7.80
C ILE A 304 30.82 11.11 -8.04
N TYR A 305 29.95 10.85 -7.06
CA TYR A 305 28.56 11.23 -7.05
C TYR A 305 28.26 12.13 -5.86
N SER A 306 27.26 13.02 -5.98
CA SER A 306 26.85 13.86 -4.87
C SER A 306 25.36 14.12 -4.82
N LEU A 307 24.78 14.06 -3.62
CA LEU A 307 23.39 14.37 -3.34
C LEU A 307 23.32 15.24 -2.08
N THR A 308 22.59 16.35 -2.13
CA THR A 308 22.33 17.18 -0.94
C THR A 308 20.87 17.04 -0.55
N LEU A 309 20.64 16.72 0.71
CA LEU A 309 19.32 16.56 1.32
C LEU A 309 19.15 17.55 2.47
N GLU A 310 17.93 18.03 2.68
CA GLU A 310 17.57 18.73 3.92
C GLU A 310 17.08 17.67 4.91
N LEU A 311 17.88 17.43 5.96
CA LEU A 311 17.61 16.39 6.95
C LEU A 311 17.39 16.99 8.34
N PRO A 312 16.53 16.40 9.18
CA PRO A 312 16.27 16.88 10.53
C PRO A 312 17.42 16.55 11.48
N ALA A 313 17.90 17.54 12.24
CA ALA A 313 18.91 17.36 13.26
C ALA A 313 18.45 16.39 14.35
N GLY A 314 19.31 15.43 14.68
CA GLY A 314 19.04 14.34 15.64
C GLY A 314 18.44 13.08 15.02
N LEU A 315 18.08 13.07 13.73
CA LEU A 315 17.64 11.87 13.03
C LEU A 315 18.74 10.79 13.05
N ASP A 316 18.40 9.57 13.48
CA ASP A 316 19.22 8.37 13.25
C ASP A 316 18.97 7.85 11.85
N LEU A 317 19.77 8.33 10.90
CA LEU A 317 19.69 7.90 9.51
C LEU A 317 20.53 6.63 9.30
N ARG A 318 19.86 5.52 8.98
CA ARG A 318 20.49 4.35 8.35
C ARG A 318 20.42 4.50 6.85
N TYR A 319 21.53 4.30 6.15
CA TYR A 319 21.56 4.50 4.70
C TYR A 319 22.57 3.59 4.01
N LYS A 320 22.39 3.46 2.69
CA LYS A 320 23.29 2.73 1.80
C LYS A 320 23.37 3.38 0.43
N TYR A 321 24.51 3.22 -0.22
CA TYR A 321 24.62 3.38 -1.66
C TYR A 321 24.25 2.09 -2.39
N THR A 322 23.60 2.20 -3.54
CA THR A 322 23.17 1.03 -4.32
C THR A 322 23.02 1.34 -5.81
N LEU A 323 23.23 0.32 -6.66
CA LEU A 323 22.84 0.33 -8.07
C LEU A 323 21.49 -0.39 -8.32
N GLY A 324 20.85 -0.88 -7.27
CA GLY A 324 19.53 -1.51 -7.27
C GLY A 324 18.70 -0.98 -6.10
N ASP A 325 18.50 -1.80 -5.08
CA ASP A 325 17.77 -1.47 -3.85
C ASP A 325 18.64 -1.71 -2.59
N GLY A 326 18.01 -1.81 -1.42
CA GLY A 326 18.73 -2.04 -0.16
C GLY A 326 19.39 -3.42 0.00
N PHE A 327 18.98 -4.40 -0.82
CA PHE A 327 19.49 -5.76 -0.87
C PHE A 327 20.29 -6.02 -2.16
N TRP A 328 19.65 -5.88 -3.31
CA TRP A 328 20.23 -6.11 -4.63
C TRP A 328 21.17 -4.97 -5.04
N ASN A 329 22.38 -5.33 -5.47
CA ASN A 329 23.43 -4.37 -5.83
C ASN A 329 23.72 -3.33 -4.73
N SER A 330 23.42 -3.67 -3.48
CA SER A 330 23.73 -2.82 -2.34
C SER A 330 25.23 -2.87 -2.01
N GLU A 331 25.72 -1.86 -1.29
CA GLU A 331 27.12 -1.85 -0.89
C GLU A 331 27.45 -2.90 0.20
N HIS A 332 28.66 -3.43 0.09
CA HIS A 332 29.23 -4.40 1.02
C HIS A 332 30.59 -3.93 1.55
N TYR A 333 30.96 -4.45 2.71
CA TYR A 333 32.34 -4.43 3.18
C TYR A 333 33.20 -5.39 2.35
N THR A 334 34.52 -5.21 2.42
CA THR A 334 35.49 -6.12 1.76
C THR A 334 35.39 -7.60 2.17
N ASP A 335 34.78 -7.92 3.31
CA ASP A 335 34.53 -9.31 3.75
C ASP A 335 33.21 -9.91 3.21
N GLY A 336 32.44 -9.12 2.45
CA GLY A 336 31.16 -9.48 1.86
C GLY A 336 29.95 -9.24 2.77
N ALA A 337 30.12 -8.78 4.00
CA ALA A 337 28.98 -8.39 4.84
C ALA A 337 28.28 -7.17 4.25
N PHE A 338 26.95 -7.13 4.35
CA PHE A 338 26.19 -5.93 3.98
C PHE A 338 26.65 -4.74 4.81
N ARG A 339 26.88 -3.61 4.14
CA ARG A 339 27.24 -2.36 4.81
C ARG A 339 26.02 -1.47 4.93
N THR A 340 25.55 -1.25 6.15
CA THR A 340 24.51 -0.26 6.47
C THR A 340 25.14 0.86 7.28
N ARG A 341 25.27 2.02 6.66
CA ARG A 341 25.91 3.20 7.27
C ARG A 341 24.97 3.84 8.28
N GLN A 342 25.53 4.59 9.22
CA GLN A 342 24.78 5.34 10.22
C GLN A 342 25.26 6.78 10.29
N LEU A 343 24.31 7.70 10.25
CA LEU A 343 24.52 9.12 10.54
C LEU A 343 23.49 9.58 11.57
N ILE A 344 23.97 10.01 12.75
CA ILE A 344 23.17 10.86 13.63
C ILE A 344 23.31 12.28 13.10
N VAL A 345 22.25 12.82 12.48
CA VAL A 345 22.31 14.11 11.79
C VAL A 345 22.66 15.22 12.81
N PRO A 346 23.73 16.00 12.59
CA PRO A 346 24.11 17.08 13.50
C PRO A 346 23.17 18.29 13.40
N ASP A 347 23.37 19.28 14.27
CA ASP A 347 22.60 20.54 14.30
C ASP A 347 23.11 21.63 13.36
N ALA A 348 24.06 21.29 12.48
CA ALA A 348 24.65 22.16 11.46
C ALA A 348 24.85 21.41 10.14
N ASP A 349 25.01 22.16 9.05
CA ASP A 349 25.26 21.58 7.73
C ASP A 349 26.52 20.69 7.75
N LEU A 350 26.45 19.57 7.02
CA LEU A 350 27.49 18.54 7.03
C LEU A 350 27.77 18.04 5.61
N THR A 351 29.04 17.79 5.30
CA THR A 351 29.43 16.98 4.14
C THR A 351 29.92 15.62 4.63
N VAL A 352 29.31 14.56 4.13
CA VAL A 352 29.71 13.17 4.36
C VAL A 352 30.44 12.69 3.11
N THR A 353 31.67 12.19 3.26
CA THR A 353 32.44 11.63 2.16
C THR A 353 32.66 10.15 2.40
N ASP A 354 32.04 9.35 1.55
CA ASP A 354 32.02 7.90 1.63
C ASP A 354 32.76 7.28 0.44
N ILE A 355 33.47 6.18 0.72
CA ILE A 355 34.04 5.30 -0.31
C ILE A 355 33.25 3.99 -0.25
N ILE A 356 32.72 3.58 -1.39
CA ILE A 356 32.07 2.29 -1.55
C ILE A 356 33.17 1.26 -1.78
N GLU A 357 33.22 0.23 -0.94
CA GLU A 357 34.28 -0.78 -0.97
C GLU A 357 34.02 -1.81 -2.07
N SER A 358 32.78 -2.31 -2.17
CA SER A 358 32.39 -3.33 -3.13
C SER A 358 30.87 -3.34 -3.36
N TRP A 359 30.47 -3.71 -4.58
CA TRP A 359 29.10 -4.14 -4.92
C TRP A 359 28.93 -5.67 -4.89
N LYS A 360 30.04 -6.37 -4.75
CA LYS A 360 30.17 -7.82 -4.98
C LYS A 360 30.45 -8.50 -3.65
N ILE A 361 29.92 -9.71 -3.52
CA ILE A 361 30.30 -10.64 -2.48
C ILE A 361 30.96 -11.86 -3.13
N GLY A 362 31.94 -12.43 -2.43
CA GLY A 362 32.52 -13.71 -2.81
C GLY A 362 33.20 -13.74 -4.17
N THR A 363 33.05 -14.86 -4.87
CA THR A 363 33.80 -15.17 -6.11
C THR A 363 32.94 -15.16 -7.37
N PHE A 364 31.62 -15.04 -7.24
CA PHE A 364 30.74 -15.01 -8.41
C PHE A 364 30.90 -13.69 -9.17
N ALA A 365 31.02 -13.78 -10.49
CA ALA A 365 31.16 -12.61 -11.34
C ALA A 365 29.77 -12.03 -11.69
N PRO A 366 29.69 -10.74 -12.04
CA PRO A 366 28.42 -10.10 -12.37
C PRO A 366 27.67 -10.76 -13.54
N VAL A 367 26.34 -10.70 -13.47
CA VAL A 367 25.44 -11.08 -14.55
C VAL A 367 24.92 -9.83 -15.24
N THR A 368 25.14 -9.72 -16.55
CA THR A 368 24.63 -8.62 -17.36
C THR A 368 23.38 -9.07 -18.10
N PHE A 369 22.25 -8.47 -17.80
CA PHE A 369 20.97 -8.67 -18.50
C PHE A 369 20.80 -7.57 -19.54
N THR A 370 20.73 -7.96 -20.80
CA THR A 370 20.30 -7.08 -21.89
C THR A 370 18.97 -7.60 -22.42
N VAL A 371 17.95 -6.76 -22.41
CA VAL A 371 16.62 -7.12 -22.93
C VAL A 371 16.23 -6.19 -24.07
N THR A 372 15.77 -6.78 -25.17
CA THR A 372 15.13 -6.04 -26.27
C THR A 372 13.62 -6.17 -26.12
N VAL A 373 12.91 -5.05 -26.10
CA VAL A 373 11.46 -5.00 -25.90
C VAL A 373 10.71 -4.74 -27.21
N PRO A 374 9.41 -5.10 -27.30
CA PRO A 374 8.61 -4.87 -28.49
C PRO A 374 8.59 -3.40 -28.92
N GLN A 375 8.44 -3.17 -30.23
CA GLN A 375 8.39 -1.81 -30.80
C GLN A 375 7.17 -1.01 -30.34
N ASP A 376 6.10 -1.69 -29.93
CA ASP A 376 4.88 -1.11 -29.38
C ASP A 376 4.89 -0.95 -27.85
N THR A 377 6.07 -1.07 -27.21
CA THR A 377 6.25 -0.60 -25.83
C THR A 377 6.10 0.92 -25.80
N LEU A 378 5.28 1.45 -24.89
CA LEU A 378 5.04 2.89 -24.82
C LEU A 378 6.34 3.65 -24.47
N PRO A 379 6.62 4.80 -25.10
CA PRO A 379 7.86 5.56 -24.85
C PRO A 379 8.04 6.02 -23.40
N GLU A 380 6.95 6.25 -22.68
CA GLU A 380 6.92 6.62 -21.26
C GLU A 380 7.13 5.43 -20.31
N ASP A 381 7.04 4.19 -20.80
CA ASP A 381 7.22 2.99 -19.99
C ASP A 381 8.71 2.75 -19.67
N ILE A 382 8.96 2.45 -18.41
CA ILE A 382 10.25 1.99 -17.89
C ILE A 382 10.22 0.46 -17.82
N VAL A 383 11.27 -0.19 -18.35
CA VAL A 383 11.42 -1.64 -18.20
C VAL A 383 12.13 -1.94 -16.90
N SER A 384 11.60 -2.90 -16.15
CA SER A 384 12.05 -3.26 -14.81
C SER A 384 12.33 -4.75 -14.75
N ILE A 385 13.29 -5.15 -13.92
CA ILE A 385 13.62 -6.56 -13.65
C ILE A 385 13.24 -6.88 -12.21
N GLN A 386 12.66 -8.05 -11.99
CA GLN A 386 12.32 -8.55 -10.66
C GLN A 386 12.96 -9.91 -10.44
N PHE A 387 13.50 -10.13 -9.24
CA PHE A 387 14.17 -11.37 -8.87
C PHE A 387 13.34 -12.18 -7.88
N ASN A 388 13.47 -13.51 -7.95
CA ASN A 388 12.79 -14.46 -7.07
C ASN A 388 13.78 -15.42 -6.40
N PRO A 389 14.53 -14.96 -5.39
CA PRO A 389 15.45 -15.81 -4.62
C PRO A 389 14.71 -16.74 -3.64
N PHE A 390 13.56 -16.31 -3.12
CA PHE A 390 12.78 -17.01 -2.08
C PHE A 390 11.30 -16.58 -2.06
N GLY A 391 10.84 -16.02 -3.16
CA GLY A 391 9.68 -15.14 -3.28
C GLY A 391 10.08 -13.98 -4.18
N TRP A 392 9.12 -13.45 -4.96
CA TRP A 392 9.37 -12.23 -5.74
C TRP A 392 9.77 -11.10 -4.79
N THR A 393 10.80 -10.34 -5.16
CA THR A 393 11.28 -9.15 -4.42
C THR A 393 10.72 -7.88 -5.07
N ALA A 394 10.89 -6.70 -4.49
CA ALA A 394 10.51 -5.45 -5.17
C ALA A 394 11.22 -5.30 -6.54
N PRO A 395 10.54 -4.87 -7.61
CA PRO A 395 11.15 -4.67 -8.92
C PRO A 395 12.20 -3.55 -8.93
N ILE A 396 13.16 -3.66 -9.84
CA ILE A 396 14.25 -2.69 -10.01
C ILE A 396 14.21 -2.15 -11.44
N PRO A 397 14.16 -0.82 -11.62
CA PRO A 397 14.15 -0.22 -12.95
C PRO A 397 15.48 -0.44 -13.66
N MET A 398 15.41 -0.93 -14.90
CA MET A 398 16.57 -1.15 -15.77
C MET A 398 17.04 0.17 -16.41
N TRP A 399 18.21 0.16 -17.03
CA TRP A 399 18.80 1.32 -17.68
C TRP A 399 18.54 1.32 -19.19
N PRO A 400 17.96 2.39 -19.77
CA PRO A 400 17.68 2.43 -21.20
C PRO A 400 18.98 2.60 -22.00
N LEU A 401 19.17 1.78 -23.03
CA LEU A 401 20.27 1.88 -24.00
C LEU A 401 19.85 2.56 -25.32
N GLY A 402 18.55 2.84 -25.49
CA GLY A 402 17.97 3.27 -26.76
C GLY A 402 17.61 2.09 -27.66
N ASN A 403 16.93 2.35 -28.78
CA ASN A 403 16.48 1.33 -29.74
C ASN A 403 15.69 0.17 -29.09
N ASN A 404 14.84 0.47 -28.11
CA ASN A 404 14.06 -0.52 -27.34
C ASN A 404 14.94 -1.56 -26.62
N GLN A 405 16.17 -1.21 -26.25
CA GLN A 405 17.05 -2.06 -25.46
C GLN A 405 17.27 -1.50 -24.06
N TRP A 406 17.32 -2.39 -23.08
CA TRP A 406 17.51 -2.08 -21.68
C TRP A 406 18.58 -2.98 -21.06
N LEU A 407 19.29 -2.46 -20.08
CA LEU A 407 20.43 -3.09 -19.42
C LEU A 407 20.25 -3.11 -17.91
N TYR A 408 20.60 -4.23 -17.29
CA TYR A 408 20.82 -4.30 -15.85
C TYR A 408 22.03 -5.18 -15.55
N VAL A 409 22.93 -4.74 -14.68
CA VAL A 409 24.11 -5.51 -14.26
C VAL A 409 23.94 -5.88 -12.80
N LEU A 410 23.74 -7.17 -12.54
CA LEU A 410 23.62 -7.73 -11.20
C LEU A 410 25.01 -8.12 -10.67
N ASN A 411 25.50 -7.37 -9.69
CA ASN A 411 26.79 -7.56 -9.02
C ASN A 411 26.68 -8.38 -7.73
N GLY A 412 25.55 -8.34 -7.04
CA GLY A 412 25.41 -8.98 -5.75
C GLY A 412 23.99 -8.91 -5.19
N PRO A 413 23.67 -9.75 -4.19
CA PRO A 413 24.59 -10.65 -3.50
C PRO A 413 24.54 -12.10 -4.04
N LEU A 414 25.38 -12.43 -5.02
CA LEU A 414 25.27 -13.66 -5.82
C LEU A 414 25.59 -14.97 -5.05
N ASP A 415 26.52 -14.94 -4.09
CA ASP A 415 26.95 -16.14 -3.34
C ASP A 415 25.85 -16.80 -2.48
N PHE A 416 24.73 -16.11 -2.24
CA PHE A 416 23.60 -16.71 -1.51
C PHE A 416 22.82 -17.72 -2.37
N PHE A 417 23.05 -17.75 -3.68
CA PHE A 417 22.21 -18.47 -4.63
C PHE A 417 23.05 -19.33 -5.58
N SER A 418 22.59 -20.55 -5.85
CA SER A 418 23.14 -21.37 -6.94
C SER A 418 22.39 -21.12 -8.26
N GLU A 419 21.09 -20.86 -8.16
CA GLU A 419 20.20 -20.52 -9.25
C GLU A 419 19.39 -19.29 -8.83
N LEU A 420 19.20 -18.36 -9.76
CA LEU A 420 18.37 -17.17 -9.57
C LEU A 420 17.27 -17.15 -10.61
N LYS A 421 16.04 -16.92 -10.15
CA LYS A 421 14.88 -16.71 -11.00
C LYS A 421 14.61 -15.23 -11.19
N TYR A 422 14.11 -14.85 -12.36
CA TYR A 422 13.85 -13.46 -12.71
C TYR A 422 12.73 -13.30 -13.75
N ARG A 423 12.13 -12.11 -13.81
CA ARG A 423 11.18 -11.69 -14.85
C ARG A 423 11.33 -10.20 -15.17
N TYR A 424 10.70 -9.77 -16.26
CA TYR A 424 10.67 -8.39 -16.69
C TYR A 424 9.24 -7.87 -16.70
N CYS A 425 9.04 -6.60 -16.35
CA CYS A 425 7.75 -5.93 -16.39
C CYS A 425 7.89 -4.46 -16.76
N ARG A 426 6.77 -3.83 -17.10
CA ARG A 426 6.68 -2.38 -17.33
C ARG A 426 6.36 -1.65 -16.03
N ASN A 427 7.00 -0.50 -15.82
CA ASN A 427 6.76 0.45 -14.73
C ASN A 427 6.73 -0.19 -13.34
N ASP A 428 7.65 -1.10 -13.02
CA ASP A 428 7.64 -1.88 -11.77
C ASP A 428 6.33 -2.68 -11.50
N GLN A 429 5.44 -2.85 -12.49
CA GLN A 429 4.16 -3.57 -12.33
C GLN A 429 4.30 -5.07 -12.61
N CYS A 430 5.24 -5.71 -11.93
CA CYS A 430 5.49 -7.13 -12.09
C CYS A 430 4.34 -7.94 -11.46
N GLY A 431 3.81 -8.92 -12.18
CA GLY A 431 2.57 -9.64 -11.88
C GLY A 431 1.34 -9.09 -12.60
N VAL A 432 1.44 -7.92 -13.22
CA VAL A 432 0.32 -7.23 -13.90
C VAL A 432 0.68 -6.89 -15.34
N ALA A 433 1.86 -6.31 -15.57
CA ALA A 433 2.37 -5.86 -16.87
C ALA A 433 3.70 -6.56 -17.23
N ASP A 434 3.76 -7.88 -17.01
CA ASP A 434 4.94 -8.72 -17.26
C ASP A 434 5.22 -8.99 -18.74
N ASP A 435 6.43 -9.47 -19.05
CA ASP A 435 6.67 -10.30 -20.23
C ASP A 435 5.59 -11.42 -20.27
N SER A 436 4.86 -11.52 -21.38
CA SER A 436 3.75 -12.47 -21.51
C SER A 436 4.15 -13.92 -21.26
N SER A 437 5.43 -14.27 -21.44
CA SER A 437 5.95 -15.60 -21.15
C SER A 437 6.11 -15.91 -19.65
N THR A 438 6.01 -14.90 -18.79
CA THR A 438 6.21 -14.98 -17.33
C THR A 438 5.09 -14.31 -16.52
N HIS A 439 3.89 -14.17 -17.07
CA HIS A 439 2.76 -13.50 -16.41
C HIS A 439 1.97 -14.40 -15.44
N ASP A 440 1.81 -15.69 -15.75
CA ASP A 440 0.98 -16.63 -14.98
C ASP A 440 1.42 -16.72 -13.51
N LEU A 441 0.49 -16.67 -12.55
CA LEU A 441 0.78 -16.79 -11.11
C LEU A 441 1.60 -18.04 -10.72
N SER A 442 1.50 -19.11 -11.49
CA SER A 442 2.24 -20.36 -11.30
C SER A 442 3.66 -20.32 -11.87
N THR A 443 3.97 -19.32 -12.71
CA THR A 443 5.27 -19.21 -13.35
C THR A 443 6.35 -18.91 -12.32
N GLN A 444 7.49 -19.55 -12.52
CA GLN A 444 8.69 -19.32 -11.71
C GLN A 444 9.59 -18.25 -12.34
N GLY A 445 9.15 -17.64 -13.46
CA GLY A 445 9.96 -16.77 -14.28
C GLY A 445 11.02 -17.52 -15.11
N LYS A 446 11.97 -16.75 -15.65
CA LYS A 446 13.20 -17.26 -16.27
C LYS A 446 14.20 -17.64 -15.17
N ALA A 447 15.12 -18.56 -15.46
CA ALA A 447 16.12 -19.01 -14.49
C ALA A 447 17.54 -18.91 -15.07
N ILE A 448 18.50 -18.57 -14.21
CA ILE A 448 19.92 -18.60 -14.51
C ILE A 448 20.69 -19.31 -13.40
N THR A 449 21.57 -20.23 -13.78
CA THR A 449 22.56 -20.80 -12.87
C THR A 449 23.75 -19.84 -12.80
N LEU A 450 24.08 -19.39 -11.60
CA LEU A 450 25.16 -18.43 -11.38
C LEU A 450 26.52 -19.13 -11.51
N THR A 451 27.53 -18.41 -12.00
CA THR A 451 28.90 -18.93 -12.15
C THR A 451 29.99 -17.95 -11.69
N VAL A 452 31.20 -18.47 -11.46
CA VAL A 452 32.38 -17.64 -11.13
C VAL A 452 32.91 -16.83 -12.33
N GLU A 453 32.45 -17.14 -13.54
CA GLU A 453 32.74 -16.37 -14.75
C GLU A 453 31.57 -15.42 -15.05
N GLY A 454 31.87 -14.26 -15.64
CA GLY A 454 30.84 -13.27 -15.96
C GLY A 454 29.86 -13.80 -17.02
N GLN A 455 28.57 -13.60 -16.80
CA GLN A 455 27.51 -14.09 -17.68
C GLN A 455 26.80 -12.93 -18.37
N ASN A 456 26.53 -13.09 -19.67
CA ASN A 456 25.72 -12.15 -20.45
C ASN A 456 24.42 -12.85 -20.85
N VAL A 457 23.31 -12.37 -20.32
CA VAL A 457 21.96 -12.80 -20.66
C VAL A 457 21.42 -11.83 -21.70
N GLN A 458 21.02 -12.37 -22.86
CA GLN A 458 20.35 -11.60 -23.91
C GLN A 458 18.93 -12.14 -24.07
N ASP A 459 17.97 -11.34 -23.63
CA ASP A 459 16.55 -11.65 -23.69
C ASP A 459 15.85 -10.80 -24.75
N THR A 460 14.78 -11.34 -25.32
CA THR A 460 13.83 -10.60 -26.14
C THR A 460 12.44 -10.83 -25.57
N ILE A 461 11.72 -9.74 -25.30
CA ILE A 461 10.31 -9.78 -24.96
C ILE A 461 9.54 -9.65 -26.28
N ASN A 462 8.70 -10.63 -26.59
CA ASN A 462 7.93 -10.64 -27.83
C ASN A 462 6.62 -9.86 -27.70
N SER A 463 6.02 -9.89 -26.52
CA SER A 463 4.82 -9.14 -26.18
C SER A 463 4.74 -8.95 -24.66
N TRP A 464 4.02 -7.91 -24.26
CA TRP A 464 3.67 -7.66 -22.87
C TRP A 464 2.32 -8.31 -22.56
N ALA A 465 2.15 -8.81 -21.33
CA ALA A 465 0.87 -9.28 -20.84
C ALA A 465 -0.15 -8.15 -20.89
N ASN A 466 -1.37 -8.50 -21.30
CA ASN A 466 -2.50 -7.57 -21.38
C ASN A 466 -2.15 -6.26 -22.12
N TRP A 467 -1.33 -6.30 -23.17
CA TRP A 467 -0.99 -5.10 -23.93
C TRP A 467 -0.67 -5.39 -25.40
N SER A 468 -1.24 -4.55 -26.27
CA SER A 468 -0.91 -4.48 -27.68
C SER A 468 -1.23 -3.09 -28.22
N SER A 469 -0.48 -2.64 -29.22
CA SER A 469 -0.85 -1.42 -29.95
C SER A 469 -2.20 -1.58 -30.68
N PHE A 470 -3.08 -0.58 -30.57
CA PHE A 470 -4.32 -0.55 -31.34
C PHE A 470 -4.05 -0.48 -32.84
N THR A 471 -4.68 -1.38 -33.59
CA THR A 471 -4.62 -1.38 -35.06
C THR A 471 -5.89 -0.84 -35.71
N ASN A 472 -6.99 -0.74 -34.95
CA ASN A 472 -8.30 -0.27 -35.41
C ASN A 472 -8.71 0.99 -34.63
N SER A 473 -9.35 1.94 -35.31
CA SER A 473 -9.93 3.13 -34.68
C SER A 473 -11.25 2.79 -34.00
N THR A 474 -11.44 3.24 -32.77
CA THR A 474 -12.74 3.19 -32.07
C THR A 474 -13.77 4.03 -32.83
N THR A 475 -14.90 3.42 -33.22
CA THR A 475 -15.98 4.14 -33.90
C THR A 475 -16.94 4.68 -32.85
N ILE A 476 -17.09 6.01 -32.79
CA ILE A 476 -17.96 6.67 -31.82
C ILE A 476 -19.16 7.24 -32.56
N ILE A 477 -20.35 6.73 -32.24
CA ILE A 477 -21.62 7.25 -32.74
C ILE A 477 -22.22 8.13 -31.65
N ALA A 478 -22.28 9.43 -31.91
CA ALA A 478 -22.80 10.42 -30.97
C ALA A 478 -23.62 11.49 -31.72
N PRO A 479 -24.65 12.07 -31.09
CA PRO A 479 -25.35 13.24 -31.59
C PRO A 479 -24.43 14.46 -31.58
N GLU A 480 -24.92 15.60 -32.10
CA GLU A 480 -24.23 16.88 -31.90
C GLU A 480 -24.23 17.24 -30.41
N ILE A 481 -23.04 17.34 -29.82
CA ILE A 481 -22.87 17.60 -28.39
C ILE A 481 -22.90 19.11 -28.16
N THR A 482 -23.91 19.58 -27.44
CA THR A 482 -23.93 20.94 -26.91
C THR A 482 -23.12 20.95 -25.61
N ALA A 483 -22.13 21.83 -25.52
CA ALA A 483 -21.33 21.97 -24.32
C ALA A 483 -22.21 22.31 -23.12
N VAL A 484 -22.05 21.56 -22.04
CA VAL A 484 -22.69 21.81 -20.74
C VAL A 484 -21.96 22.95 -20.03
N GLY A 485 -20.62 22.93 -20.06
CA GLY A 485 -19.78 23.99 -19.53
C GLY A 485 -18.62 23.47 -18.68
N PRO A 486 -17.69 24.36 -18.29
CA PRO A 486 -16.44 23.98 -17.61
C PRO A 486 -16.64 23.44 -16.18
N ASP A 487 -17.80 23.72 -15.57
CA ASP A 487 -18.15 23.26 -14.22
C ASP A 487 -18.65 21.80 -14.20
N PHE A 488 -18.89 21.19 -15.37
CA PHE A 488 -19.25 19.78 -15.46
C PHE A 488 -18.07 18.91 -15.01
N VAL A 489 -18.32 17.94 -14.13
CA VAL A 489 -17.29 17.02 -13.65
C VAL A 489 -17.05 15.96 -14.73
N ALA A 490 -15.99 16.11 -15.53
CA ALA A 490 -15.47 15.08 -16.42
C ALA A 490 -14.27 14.42 -15.73
N GLY A 491 -14.55 13.37 -14.95
CA GLY A 491 -13.62 12.81 -13.98
C GLY A 491 -13.13 11.40 -14.29
N VAL A 492 -12.01 11.05 -13.66
CA VAL A 492 -11.48 9.69 -13.60
C VAL A 492 -11.16 9.37 -12.14
N GLU A 493 -11.76 8.31 -11.62
CA GLU A 493 -11.51 7.77 -10.27
C GLU A 493 -10.43 6.70 -10.33
N LEU A 494 -9.46 6.82 -9.42
CA LEU A 494 -8.35 5.89 -9.32
C LEU A 494 -8.78 4.60 -8.61
N ASN A 495 -8.12 3.51 -8.98
CA ASN A 495 -8.29 2.22 -8.32
C ASN A 495 -7.90 2.29 -6.83
N PRO A 496 -8.74 1.82 -5.88
CA PRO A 496 -8.45 1.84 -4.44
C PRO A 496 -7.38 0.83 -3.98
N ASN A 497 -6.97 -0.11 -4.83
CA ASN A 497 -6.03 -1.19 -4.51
C ASN A 497 -4.57 -0.72 -4.59
N TYR A 498 -4.23 0.30 -3.81
CA TYR A 498 -2.93 0.96 -3.84
C TYR A 498 -1.77 -0.01 -3.57
N ASN A 499 -0.66 0.22 -4.29
CA ASN A 499 0.64 -0.34 -3.95
C ASN A 499 1.70 0.78 -3.95
N PRO A 500 2.62 0.83 -2.98
CA PRO A 500 3.68 1.83 -2.93
C PRO A 500 4.56 1.93 -4.18
N VAL A 501 4.66 0.89 -5.02
CA VAL A 501 5.38 0.94 -6.30
C VAL A 501 4.70 1.84 -7.33
N TRP A 502 3.46 2.29 -7.10
CA TRP A 502 2.74 3.20 -7.99
C TRP A 502 3.26 4.63 -7.90
N GLN A 503 3.84 5.02 -6.76
CA GLN A 503 4.22 6.40 -6.48
C GLN A 503 5.06 7.09 -7.57
N PRO A 504 6.11 6.45 -8.12
CA PRO A 504 6.91 7.03 -9.19
C PRO A 504 6.14 7.28 -10.50
N TYR A 505 4.97 6.67 -10.67
CA TYR A 505 4.22 6.64 -11.94
C TYR A 505 2.95 7.48 -11.93
N PHE A 506 2.52 8.03 -10.77
CA PHE A 506 1.33 8.88 -10.70
C PHE A 506 1.40 10.09 -11.63
N ALA A 507 2.56 10.75 -11.74
CA ALA A 507 2.69 11.92 -12.59
C ALA A 507 2.32 11.62 -14.05
N ASN A 508 2.82 10.51 -14.60
CA ASN A 508 2.49 10.09 -15.97
C ASN A 508 1.02 9.66 -16.09
N GLY A 509 0.51 8.86 -15.14
CA GLY A 509 -0.90 8.46 -15.13
C GLY A 509 -1.87 9.64 -15.08
N LEU A 510 -1.55 10.68 -14.30
CA LEU A 510 -2.35 11.90 -14.21
C LEU A 510 -2.26 12.76 -15.48
N GLN A 511 -1.11 12.79 -16.16
CA GLN A 511 -1.00 13.41 -17.48
C GLN A 511 -1.81 12.66 -18.54
N ASN A 512 -1.87 11.32 -18.45
CA ASN A 512 -2.72 10.52 -19.31
C ASN A 512 -4.20 10.84 -19.08
N ILE A 513 -4.65 10.89 -17.82
CA ILE A 513 -6.01 11.34 -17.46
C ILE A 513 -6.30 12.72 -18.05
N LYS A 514 -5.40 13.68 -17.89
CA LYS A 514 -5.55 15.03 -18.46
C LYS A 514 -5.68 15.00 -19.99
N SER A 515 -4.91 14.13 -20.65
CA SER A 515 -4.91 13.98 -22.10
C SER A 515 -6.21 13.39 -22.65
N LEU A 516 -7.03 12.71 -21.82
CA LEU A 516 -8.40 12.30 -22.15
C LEU A 516 -9.39 13.48 -22.18
N GLY A 517 -8.95 14.70 -21.88
CA GLY A 517 -9.85 15.84 -21.73
C GLY A 517 -10.54 15.93 -20.36
N ALA A 518 -10.15 15.07 -19.40
CA ALA A 518 -10.68 15.13 -18.04
C ALA A 518 -10.25 16.44 -17.34
N ASN A 519 -11.13 16.96 -16.50
CA ASN A 519 -10.86 18.08 -15.60
C ASN A 519 -10.78 17.66 -14.12
N TRP A 520 -11.13 16.41 -13.78
CA TRP A 520 -11.05 15.89 -12.41
C TRP A 520 -10.27 14.57 -12.32
N ALA A 521 -9.48 14.42 -11.26
CA ALA A 521 -8.97 13.16 -10.76
C ALA A 521 -9.53 12.89 -9.35
N ILE A 522 -10.09 11.70 -9.13
CA ILE A 522 -10.68 11.31 -7.84
C ILE A 522 -9.77 10.25 -7.21
N PHE A 523 -9.16 10.60 -6.09
CA PHE A 523 -8.26 9.74 -5.34
C PHE A 523 -9.01 8.92 -4.31
N THR A 524 -8.67 7.65 -4.18
CA THR A 524 -9.37 6.67 -3.35
C THR A 524 -8.49 6.09 -2.24
N PRO A 525 -7.96 6.92 -1.31
CA PRO A 525 -7.14 6.41 -0.21
C PRO A 525 -7.95 5.47 0.68
N THR A 526 -7.29 4.49 1.27
CA THR A 526 -7.96 3.43 2.03
C THR A 526 -7.47 3.36 3.46
N TRP A 527 -8.33 2.88 4.36
CA TRP A 527 -7.94 2.29 5.64
C TRP A 527 -8.36 0.81 5.64
N SER A 528 -7.58 -0.03 6.30
CA SER A 528 -7.80 -1.47 6.37
C SER A 528 -8.36 -1.90 7.73
N TYR A 529 -9.18 -2.94 7.74
CA TYR A 529 -9.50 -3.64 8.98
C TYR A 529 -8.33 -4.51 9.44
N THR A 530 -7.83 -4.28 10.65
CA THR A 530 -6.75 -5.07 11.26
C THR A 530 -7.23 -5.99 12.38
N ARG A 531 -8.46 -5.76 12.87
CA ARG A 531 -9.10 -6.59 13.91
C ARG A 531 -10.62 -6.51 13.78
N ALA A 532 -11.31 -7.64 14.00
CA ALA A 532 -12.78 -7.68 13.96
C ALA A 532 -13.49 -7.44 15.30
N ASN A 533 -12.87 -7.82 16.42
CA ASN A 533 -13.50 -7.79 17.75
C ASN A 533 -12.51 -7.36 18.87
N PRO A 534 -12.63 -6.12 19.41
CA PRO A 534 -13.40 -5.01 18.84
C PRO A 534 -12.85 -4.58 17.47
N PRO A 535 -13.64 -3.89 16.65
CA PRO A 535 -13.25 -3.53 15.30
C PRO A 535 -12.17 -2.45 15.32
N VAL A 536 -11.07 -2.68 14.59
CA VAL A 536 -10.00 -1.70 14.38
C VAL A 536 -9.86 -1.44 12.89
N MET A 537 -9.93 -0.17 12.52
CA MET A 537 -9.74 0.33 11.17
C MET A 537 -8.62 1.38 11.23
N GLU A 538 -7.57 1.17 10.45
CA GLU A 538 -6.37 2.00 10.49
C GLU A 538 -5.60 1.93 9.17
N GLN A 539 -4.64 2.83 8.98
CA GLN A 539 -3.73 2.78 7.83
C GLN A 539 -2.70 1.66 8.02
N VAL A 540 -2.58 0.77 7.04
CA VAL A 540 -1.55 -0.28 6.97
C VAL A 540 -0.53 0.08 5.91
N ALA A 541 0.70 0.38 6.33
CA ALA A 541 1.80 0.67 5.41
C ALA A 541 2.01 -0.49 4.42
N GLY A 542 2.18 -0.17 3.13
CA GLY A 542 2.33 -1.17 2.07
C GLY A 542 1.04 -1.51 1.34
N ARG A 543 -0.11 -1.26 1.98
CA ARG A 543 -1.45 -1.54 1.45
C ARG A 543 -2.27 -0.27 1.27
N ASP A 544 -2.25 0.59 2.29
CA ASP A 544 -2.95 1.86 2.30
C ASP A 544 -1.98 3.00 1.94
N ALA A 545 -2.46 3.96 1.14
CA ALA A 545 -1.70 5.18 0.86
C ALA A 545 -1.60 6.02 2.14
N LEU A 546 -0.37 6.22 2.63
CA LEU A 546 -0.11 7.06 3.80
C LEU A 546 -0.34 8.54 3.45
N TRP A 547 -0.45 9.40 4.48
CA TRP A 547 -0.71 10.84 4.30
C TRP A 547 0.25 11.52 3.32
N THR A 548 1.54 11.18 3.41
CA THR A 548 2.60 11.71 2.53
C THR A 548 2.45 11.25 1.08
N ASP A 549 2.08 9.98 0.87
CA ASP A 549 1.84 9.39 -0.44
C ASP A 549 0.68 10.08 -1.16
N ILE A 550 -0.46 10.22 -0.48
CA ILE A 550 -1.67 10.81 -1.07
C ILE A 550 -1.52 12.32 -1.29
N THR A 551 -0.82 13.01 -0.38
CA THR A 551 -0.50 14.44 -0.55
C THR A 551 0.35 14.68 -1.79
N ALA A 552 1.38 13.85 -2.03
CA ALA A 552 2.23 13.96 -3.21
C ALA A 552 1.46 13.67 -4.51
N ALA A 553 0.56 12.70 -4.49
CA ALA A 553 -0.28 12.36 -5.64
C ALA A 553 -1.26 13.50 -6.00
N ILE A 554 -1.92 14.11 -5.01
CA ILE A 554 -2.81 15.27 -5.22
C ILE A 554 -2.03 16.49 -5.72
N GLN A 555 -0.83 16.74 -5.19
CA GLN A 555 0.05 17.80 -5.69
C GLN A 555 0.41 17.58 -7.17
N SER A 556 0.63 16.33 -7.59
CA SER A 556 0.89 15.99 -8.99
C SER A 556 -0.33 16.26 -9.88
N ALA A 557 -1.54 16.00 -9.39
CA ALA A 557 -2.78 16.32 -10.12
C ALA A 557 -2.97 17.84 -10.29
N ASN A 558 -2.71 18.60 -9.22
CA ASN A 558 -2.76 20.06 -9.27
C ASN A 558 -1.73 20.62 -10.29
N GLN A 559 -0.53 20.04 -10.35
CA GLN A 559 0.49 20.40 -11.35
C GLN A 559 0.07 20.04 -12.80
N ALA A 560 -0.70 18.97 -12.99
CA ALA A 560 -1.30 18.61 -14.26
C ALA A 560 -2.51 19.49 -14.66
N GLY A 561 -2.96 20.39 -13.78
CA GLY A 561 -4.13 21.23 -14.02
C GLY A 561 -5.45 20.44 -13.96
N LEU A 562 -5.53 19.46 -13.06
CA LEU A 562 -6.74 18.73 -12.70
C LEU A 562 -7.28 19.25 -11.37
N HIS A 563 -8.61 19.32 -11.25
CA HIS A 563 -9.25 19.35 -9.94
C HIS A 563 -9.09 17.99 -9.26
N SER A 564 -8.99 18.01 -7.94
CA SER A 564 -8.82 16.79 -7.14
C SER A 564 -10.04 16.56 -6.27
N ALA A 565 -10.54 15.33 -6.21
CA ALA A 565 -11.46 14.88 -5.18
C ALA A 565 -10.85 13.75 -4.35
N ILE A 566 -11.30 13.60 -3.11
CA ILE A 566 -10.91 12.49 -2.23
C ILE A 566 -12.15 11.66 -1.93
N PHE A 567 -12.14 10.39 -2.32
CA PHE A 567 -13.18 9.41 -2.01
C PHE A 567 -12.57 8.28 -1.18
N PRO A 568 -12.42 8.46 0.15
CA PRO A 568 -11.76 7.47 0.96
C PRO A 568 -12.61 6.20 1.07
N ARG A 569 -11.96 5.04 0.96
CA ARG A 569 -12.59 3.71 0.94
C ARG A 569 -12.14 2.88 2.14
N ILE A 570 -12.91 1.86 2.49
CA ILE A 570 -12.54 0.92 3.55
C ILE A 570 -12.26 -0.42 2.90
N GLN A 571 -11.07 -0.97 3.12
CA GLN A 571 -10.75 -2.29 2.62
C GLN A 571 -10.96 -3.35 3.72
N ALA A 572 -11.87 -4.30 3.47
CA ALA A 572 -11.76 -5.63 4.04
C ALA A 572 -10.60 -6.34 3.31
N ASP A 573 -9.81 -7.17 3.99
CA ASP A 573 -8.76 -7.98 3.35
C ASP A 573 -9.30 -8.67 2.10
N MET A 574 -8.61 -8.52 0.95
CA MET A 574 -9.10 -9.03 -0.35
C MET A 574 -9.37 -10.55 -0.32
N LEU A 575 -8.77 -11.26 0.64
CA LEU A 575 -8.85 -12.71 0.77
C LEU A 575 -9.39 -13.20 2.12
N ALA A 576 -9.63 -12.31 3.09
CA ALA A 576 -10.19 -12.67 4.39
C ALA A 576 -11.57 -12.02 4.54
N ASN A 577 -12.54 -12.90 4.79
CA ASN A 577 -13.93 -12.63 5.15
C ASN A 577 -14.23 -11.17 5.52
N ASP A 578 -15.21 -10.60 4.83
CA ASP A 578 -15.78 -9.30 5.13
C ASP A 578 -16.00 -9.15 6.65
N ILE A 579 -15.60 -8.00 7.22
CA ILE A 579 -15.81 -7.66 8.64
C ILE A 579 -17.26 -7.92 9.06
N TRP A 580 -18.20 -7.69 8.14
CA TRP A 580 -19.64 -7.87 8.35
C TRP A 580 -20.04 -9.34 8.53
N THR A 581 -19.20 -10.29 8.11
CA THR A 581 -19.41 -11.74 8.25
C THR A 581 -18.71 -12.34 9.47
N GLU A 582 -17.60 -11.74 9.94
CA GLU A 582 -16.85 -12.22 11.11
C GLU A 582 -17.27 -11.57 12.43
N ALA A 583 -17.84 -10.36 12.35
CA ALA A 583 -18.26 -9.62 13.54
C ALA A 583 -19.46 -10.29 14.23
N ASN A 584 -19.51 -10.15 15.55
CA ASN A 584 -20.73 -10.36 16.32
C ASN A 584 -21.16 -9.00 16.89
N PRO A 585 -21.81 -8.15 16.06
CA PRO A 585 -22.06 -6.77 16.42
C PRO A 585 -23.04 -6.68 17.58
N ASP A 586 -22.56 -6.16 18.71
CA ASP A 586 -23.38 -5.69 19.82
C ASP A 586 -23.31 -4.16 19.92
N ALA A 587 -23.98 -3.57 20.92
CA ALA A 587 -23.97 -2.13 21.11
C ALA A 587 -22.54 -1.57 21.31
N GLY A 588 -21.66 -2.28 22.03
CA GLY A 588 -20.28 -1.84 22.25
C GLY A 588 -19.41 -1.94 21.01
N TRP A 589 -19.66 -2.94 20.17
CA TRP A 589 -19.04 -3.09 18.86
C TRP A 589 -19.37 -1.88 17.97
N TRP A 590 -20.66 -1.51 17.89
CA TRP A 590 -21.10 -0.36 17.09
C TRP A 590 -20.55 0.97 17.58
N GLU A 591 -20.47 1.21 18.89
CA GLU A 591 -19.82 2.41 19.42
C GLU A 591 -18.35 2.50 18.98
N THR A 592 -17.64 1.37 19.00
CA THR A 592 -16.25 1.32 18.56
C THR A 592 -16.14 1.55 17.05
N TRP A 593 -17.04 0.94 16.27
CA TRP A 593 -17.06 1.09 14.81
C TRP A 593 -17.34 2.55 14.40
N PHE A 594 -18.39 3.20 14.93
CA PHE A 594 -18.72 4.59 14.62
C PHE A 594 -17.62 5.55 15.09
N SER A 595 -16.99 5.28 16.24
CA SER A 595 -15.83 6.08 16.68
C SER A 595 -14.67 5.98 15.71
N SER A 596 -14.33 4.77 15.22
CA SER A 596 -13.26 4.57 14.25
C SER A 596 -13.60 5.20 12.91
N TYR A 597 -14.82 5.04 12.42
CA TYR A 597 -15.28 5.66 11.17
C TYR A 597 -15.28 7.20 11.25
N ARG A 598 -15.66 7.76 12.39
CA ARG A 598 -15.57 9.21 12.62
C ARG A 598 -14.12 9.69 12.48
N THR A 599 -13.15 9.01 13.09
CA THR A 599 -11.72 9.36 12.94
C THR A 599 -11.29 9.26 11.47
N PHE A 600 -11.70 8.20 10.76
CA PHE A 600 -11.45 8.02 9.34
C PHE A 600 -12.01 9.16 8.47
N ALA A 601 -13.27 9.54 8.67
CA ALA A 601 -13.90 10.60 7.88
C ALA A 601 -13.28 11.98 8.16
N LEU A 602 -13.00 12.29 9.43
CA LEU A 602 -12.35 13.56 9.81
C LEU A 602 -10.88 13.62 9.34
N HIS A 603 -10.18 12.48 9.31
CA HIS A 603 -8.85 12.36 8.72
C HIS A 603 -8.83 12.83 7.27
N HIS A 604 -9.77 12.34 6.46
CA HIS A 604 -9.84 12.69 5.05
C HIS A 604 -10.44 14.08 4.81
N ALA A 605 -11.26 14.60 5.71
CA ALA A 605 -11.70 15.99 5.69
C ALA A 605 -10.53 16.97 5.89
N ASP A 606 -9.66 16.70 6.86
CA ASP A 606 -8.46 17.49 7.10
C ASP A 606 -7.46 17.36 5.95
N LEU A 607 -7.32 16.15 5.37
CA LEU A 607 -6.50 15.94 4.18
C LEU A 607 -7.01 16.76 2.99
N ALA A 608 -8.33 16.74 2.75
CA ALA A 608 -8.96 17.53 1.69
C ALA A 608 -8.75 19.03 1.90
N ALA A 609 -8.89 19.50 3.15
CA ALA A 609 -8.63 20.90 3.49
C ALA A 609 -7.16 21.29 3.30
N GLN A 610 -6.21 20.45 3.75
CA GLN A 610 -4.78 20.74 3.66
C GLN A 610 -4.29 20.73 2.21
N THR A 611 -4.75 19.78 1.41
CA THR A 611 -4.36 19.63 0.00
C THR A 611 -5.15 20.52 -0.95
N GLN A 612 -6.15 21.25 -0.42
CA GLN A 612 -7.07 22.08 -1.19
C GLN A 612 -7.82 21.26 -2.26
N ALA A 613 -8.17 20.02 -1.94
CA ALA A 613 -9.03 19.20 -2.79
C ALA A 613 -10.36 19.94 -3.01
N SER A 614 -10.88 19.86 -4.23
CA SER A 614 -12.11 20.55 -4.64
C SER A 614 -13.37 19.83 -4.14
N MET A 615 -13.29 18.52 -3.88
CA MET A 615 -14.39 17.72 -3.34
C MET A 615 -13.92 16.62 -2.36
N LEU A 616 -14.73 16.34 -1.34
CA LEU A 616 -14.66 15.15 -0.50
C LEU A 616 -15.92 14.31 -0.73
N ILE A 617 -15.76 13.03 -1.03
CA ILE A 617 -16.86 12.10 -1.26
C ILE A 617 -16.92 11.16 -0.06
N LEU A 618 -18.06 11.09 0.64
CA LEU A 618 -18.29 10.15 1.76
C LEU A 618 -19.34 9.12 1.36
N GLY A 619 -19.50 8.05 2.13
CA GLY A 619 -20.49 7.01 1.82
C GLY A 619 -19.91 5.84 1.04
N GLY A 620 -20.69 5.26 0.13
CA GLY A 620 -20.26 4.16 -0.74
C GLY A 620 -20.64 2.76 -0.23
N PRO A 621 -20.31 1.72 -1.02
CA PRO A 621 -20.74 0.34 -0.75
C PRO A 621 -20.19 -0.23 0.56
N ASP A 622 -18.97 0.15 0.94
CA ASP A 622 -18.21 -0.42 2.07
C ASP A 622 -18.87 -0.19 3.44
N ILE A 623 -19.77 0.79 3.54
CA ILE A 623 -20.45 1.18 4.79
C ILE A 623 -21.94 0.88 4.81
N THR A 624 -22.48 0.23 3.76
CA THR A 624 -23.93 0.00 3.64
C THR A 624 -24.56 -0.69 4.85
N PRO A 625 -23.92 -1.65 5.55
CA PRO A 625 -24.50 -2.24 6.76
C PRO A 625 -24.59 -1.27 7.96
N ALA A 626 -23.86 -0.15 7.94
CA ALA A 626 -23.85 0.86 9.00
C ALA A 626 -24.82 2.03 8.74
N LEU A 627 -25.57 2.01 7.64
CA LEU A 627 -26.63 2.98 7.36
C LEU A 627 -27.92 2.63 8.15
N PRO A 628 -28.86 3.57 8.31
CA PRO A 628 -30.16 3.28 8.89
C PRO A 628 -30.87 2.10 8.20
N ASP A 629 -31.40 1.17 9.00
CA ASP A 629 -31.99 -0.09 8.53
C ASP A 629 -31.02 -0.95 7.68
N GLY A 630 -29.72 -0.80 7.91
CA GLY A 630 -28.65 -1.49 7.20
C GLY A 630 -28.82 -3.01 7.21
N MET A 631 -28.51 -3.61 6.06
CA MET A 631 -28.52 -5.06 5.85
C MET A 631 -27.09 -5.55 5.71
N LEU A 632 -26.80 -6.71 6.28
CA LEU A 632 -25.57 -7.45 6.02
C LEU A 632 -25.59 -8.01 4.58
N PRO A 633 -24.44 -8.44 4.03
CA PRO A 633 -24.39 -9.06 2.71
C PRO A 633 -25.29 -10.30 2.54
N ASN A 634 -25.64 -10.96 3.65
CA ASN A 634 -26.56 -12.10 3.67
C ASN A 634 -28.05 -11.70 3.76
N VAL A 635 -28.36 -10.40 3.66
CA VAL A 635 -29.71 -9.81 3.69
C VAL A 635 -30.39 -9.90 5.07
N GLU A 636 -29.65 -10.22 6.13
CA GLU A 636 -30.14 -10.06 7.50
C GLU A 636 -29.90 -8.64 8.01
N PRO A 637 -30.73 -8.11 8.93
CA PRO A 637 -30.48 -6.81 9.56
C PRO A 637 -29.10 -6.79 10.23
N SER A 638 -28.33 -5.71 10.04
CA SER A 638 -26.98 -5.57 10.62
C SER A 638 -26.97 -5.37 12.13
N GLY A 639 -28.13 -5.06 12.72
CA GLY A 639 -28.24 -4.69 14.14
C GLY A 639 -27.64 -3.31 14.44
N VAL A 640 -27.47 -2.47 13.42
CA VAL A 640 -27.07 -1.07 13.55
C VAL A 640 -27.99 -0.34 14.56
N PRO A 641 -27.46 0.55 15.41
CA PRO A 641 -28.26 1.29 16.38
C PRO A 641 -29.38 2.12 15.75
N GLU A 642 -30.51 2.26 16.45
CA GLU A 642 -31.66 3.08 16.00
C GLU A 642 -31.28 4.56 15.81
N ASP A 643 -30.25 5.07 16.51
CA ASP A 643 -29.74 6.43 16.41
C ASP A 643 -28.68 6.63 15.31
N ALA A 644 -28.47 5.65 14.42
CA ALA A 644 -27.46 5.73 13.37
C ALA A 644 -27.63 6.93 12.44
N GLY A 645 -28.87 7.31 12.11
CA GLY A 645 -29.16 8.51 11.31
C GLY A 645 -28.59 9.78 11.94
N GLU A 646 -28.85 10.00 13.24
CA GLU A 646 -28.31 11.14 13.99
C GLU A 646 -26.77 11.11 14.07
N ARG A 647 -26.16 9.92 14.20
CA ARG A 647 -24.70 9.77 14.20
C ARG A 647 -24.09 10.20 12.86
N TRP A 648 -24.68 9.80 11.74
CA TRP A 648 -24.25 10.22 10.40
C TRP A 648 -24.40 11.72 10.19
N GLN A 649 -25.53 12.30 10.59
CA GLN A 649 -25.77 13.75 10.49
C GLN A 649 -24.75 14.55 11.29
N ASN A 650 -24.49 14.15 12.54
CA ASN A 650 -23.49 14.79 13.39
C ASN A 650 -22.09 14.70 12.75
N LEU A 651 -21.73 13.54 12.22
CA LEU A 651 -20.45 13.36 11.53
C LEU A 651 -20.31 14.31 10.32
N VAL A 652 -21.34 14.41 9.47
CA VAL A 652 -21.32 15.31 8.31
C VAL A 652 -21.18 16.77 8.74
N THR A 653 -21.87 17.19 9.80
CA THR A 653 -21.70 18.51 10.39
C THR A 653 -20.27 18.76 10.86
N GLU A 654 -19.63 17.77 11.50
CA GLU A 654 -18.22 17.87 11.90
C GLU A 654 -17.26 17.96 10.71
N VAL A 655 -17.51 17.17 9.65
CA VAL A 655 -16.75 17.23 8.40
C VAL A 655 -16.86 18.62 7.77
N ARG A 656 -18.07 19.19 7.67
CA ARG A 656 -18.30 20.58 7.19
C ARG A 656 -17.57 21.61 8.05
N GLY A 657 -17.41 21.34 9.35
CA GLY A 657 -16.62 22.18 10.25
C GLY A 657 -15.12 22.17 9.98
N ARG A 658 -14.59 21.12 9.33
CA ARG A 658 -13.17 20.97 8.99
C ARG A 658 -12.85 21.28 7.53
N TYR A 659 -13.81 21.07 6.63
CA TYR A 659 -13.63 21.19 5.19
C TYR A 659 -14.73 22.03 4.54
N THR A 660 -14.31 23.04 3.75
CA THR A 660 -15.21 24.03 3.14
C THR A 660 -15.46 23.81 1.65
N GLY A 661 -14.84 22.81 1.02
CA GLY A 661 -15.10 22.46 -0.37
C GLY A 661 -16.37 21.64 -0.54
N GLN A 662 -16.57 21.07 -1.73
CA GLN A 662 -17.78 20.30 -2.02
C GLN A 662 -17.80 18.98 -1.26
N ILE A 663 -18.91 18.63 -0.63
CA ILE A 663 -19.10 17.29 -0.04
C ILE A 663 -20.14 16.55 -0.85
N ALA A 664 -19.74 15.41 -1.42
CA ALA A 664 -20.66 14.51 -2.09
C ALA A 664 -20.95 13.28 -1.22
N TRP A 665 -22.13 12.69 -1.43
CA TRP A 665 -22.48 11.40 -0.82
C TRP A 665 -22.56 10.32 -1.88
N ALA A 666 -21.73 9.28 -1.72
CA ALA A 666 -21.64 8.15 -2.62
C ALA A 666 -22.72 7.11 -2.34
N LEU A 667 -23.41 6.71 -3.41
CA LEU A 667 -24.52 5.77 -3.38
C LEU A 667 -24.27 4.65 -4.38
N PRO A 668 -24.18 3.39 -3.93
CA PRO A 668 -24.16 2.27 -4.85
C PRO A 668 -25.51 2.16 -5.56
N TYR A 669 -25.48 1.91 -6.87
CA TYR A 669 -26.65 1.67 -7.69
C TYR A 669 -26.52 0.33 -8.44
N PRO A 670 -27.45 -0.63 -8.25
CA PRO A 670 -28.81 -0.49 -7.68
C PRO A 670 -28.88 -0.13 -6.18
N PHE A 671 -29.82 0.73 -5.83
CA PHE A 671 -29.94 1.27 -4.47
C PHE A 671 -30.33 0.19 -3.45
N PRO A 672 -29.73 0.18 -2.24
CA PRO A 672 -30.22 -0.64 -1.14
C PRO A 672 -31.59 -0.14 -0.65
N ALA A 673 -32.29 -0.97 0.14
CA ALA A 673 -33.68 -0.75 0.54
C ALA A 673 -33.96 0.58 1.28
N THR A 674 -32.94 1.18 1.88
CA THR A 674 -32.97 2.50 2.53
C THR A 674 -31.71 3.26 2.11
N PRO A 675 -31.73 3.99 0.99
CA PRO A 675 -30.49 4.43 0.36
C PRO A 675 -29.77 5.57 1.10
N LEU A 676 -30.41 6.21 2.08
CA LEU A 676 -30.01 7.56 2.44
C LEU A 676 -30.20 7.92 3.93
N PRO A 677 -29.22 8.63 4.55
CA PRO A 677 -29.41 9.28 5.84
C PRO A 677 -30.50 10.36 5.79
N GLU A 678 -31.18 10.62 6.91
CA GLU A 678 -32.05 11.79 7.05
C GLU A 678 -31.23 13.11 6.88
N ASP A 679 -31.84 14.19 6.38
CA ASP A 679 -31.24 15.53 6.16
C ASP A 679 -30.18 15.67 5.03
N PHE A 680 -30.65 15.53 3.78
CA PHE A 680 -29.88 15.65 2.53
C PHE A 680 -29.22 16.99 2.27
N ASP A 681 -29.77 18.08 2.79
CA ASP A 681 -29.41 19.46 2.43
C ASP A 681 -27.95 19.83 2.78
N GLN A 682 -27.26 18.95 3.51
CA GLN A 682 -25.84 19.09 3.84
C GLN A 682 -24.89 18.61 2.75
N PHE A 683 -25.34 17.96 1.66
CA PHE A 683 -24.49 17.49 0.56
C PHE A 683 -24.65 18.36 -0.71
N ASP A 684 -23.54 18.56 -1.43
CA ASP A 684 -23.50 19.37 -2.65
C ASP A 684 -23.73 18.55 -3.93
N ALA A 685 -23.52 17.23 -3.86
CA ALA A 685 -23.71 16.30 -4.97
C ALA A 685 -24.02 14.88 -4.48
N LEU A 686 -24.76 14.12 -5.28
CA LEU A 686 -24.86 12.68 -5.15
C LEU A 686 -23.87 12.02 -6.10
N TYR A 687 -23.00 11.16 -5.57
CA TYR A 687 -22.01 10.42 -6.34
C TYR A 687 -22.52 8.98 -6.56
N ILE A 688 -23.20 8.75 -7.68
CA ILE A 688 -23.89 7.48 -7.92
C ILE A 688 -22.92 6.50 -8.58
N VAL A 689 -22.48 5.49 -7.83
CA VAL A 689 -21.65 4.39 -8.32
C VAL A 689 -22.54 3.41 -9.06
N PHE A 690 -22.51 3.49 -10.39
CA PHE A 690 -23.43 2.82 -11.29
C PHE A 690 -22.78 1.60 -11.93
N ASN A 691 -23.21 0.42 -11.49
CA ASN A 691 -22.81 -0.89 -12.04
C ASN A 691 -24.04 -1.81 -12.27
N ALA A 692 -25.20 -1.20 -12.53
CA ALA A 692 -26.45 -1.93 -12.67
C ALA A 692 -26.49 -2.83 -13.93
N ARG A 693 -27.35 -3.84 -13.86
CA ARG A 693 -27.67 -4.68 -15.01
C ARG A 693 -28.38 -3.87 -16.09
N LEU A 694 -27.79 -3.83 -17.29
CA LEU A 694 -28.32 -3.14 -18.47
C LEU A 694 -29.05 -4.10 -19.40
N THR A 695 -28.63 -5.36 -19.48
CA THR A 695 -29.24 -6.35 -20.39
C THR A 695 -29.18 -7.78 -19.84
N GLU A 696 -30.00 -8.66 -20.42
CA GLU A 696 -29.90 -10.12 -20.27
C GLU A 696 -29.08 -10.76 -21.41
N ASN A 697 -28.76 -9.98 -22.45
CA ASN A 697 -28.04 -10.44 -23.63
C ASN A 697 -26.53 -10.36 -23.39
N ASN A 698 -25.80 -11.38 -23.84
CA ASN A 698 -24.33 -11.41 -23.72
C ASN A 698 -23.60 -10.59 -24.79
N ASP A 699 -24.30 -10.12 -25.82
CA ASP A 699 -23.75 -9.30 -26.91
C ASP A 699 -24.81 -8.24 -27.28
N PRO A 700 -25.05 -7.25 -26.40
CA PRO A 700 -26.09 -6.25 -26.59
C PRO A 700 -25.69 -5.23 -27.67
N ALA A 701 -26.67 -4.79 -28.46
CA ALA A 701 -26.46 -3.65 -29.34
C ALA A 701 -26.34 -2.35 -28.52
N GLU A 702 -25.47 -1.43 -28.93
CA GLU A 702 -25.27 -0.14 -28.24
C GLU A 702 -26.59 0.64 -28.02
N ALA A 703 -27.51 0.60 -28.99
CA ALA A 703 -28.82 1.24 -28.87
C ALA A 703 -29.70 0.62 -27.75
N GLU A 704 -29.59 -0.69 -27.53
CA GLU A 704 -30.28 -1.39 -26.43
C GLU A 704 -29.71 -0.97 -25.08
N LEU A 705 -28.37 -0.86 -24.98
CA LEU A 705 -27.69 -0.35 -23.79
C LEU A 705 -28.13 1.08 -23.48
N GLN A 706 -28.20 1.95 -24.50
CA GLN A 706 -28.60 3.34 -24.35
C GLN A 706 -30.05 3.47 -23.84
N GLU A 707 -30.98 2.70 -24.41
CA GLU A 707 -32.39 2.68 -23.96
C GLU A 707 -32.50 2.18 -22.52
N SER A 708 -31.74 1.16 -22.15
CA SER A 708 -31.72 0.59 -20.80
C SER A 708 -31.14 1.57 -19.78
N PHE A 709 -30.02 2.24 -20.08
CA PHE A 709 -29.48 3.32 -19.26
C PHE A 709 -30.51 4.44 -19.05
N ALA A 710 -31.12 4.91 -20.15
CA ALA A 710 -32.15 5.94 -20.10
C ALA A 710 -33.31 5.56 -19.18
N ALA A 711 -33.80 4.33 -19.30
CA ALA A 711 -34.89 3.82 -18.47
C ALA A 711 -34.51 3.73 -16.99
N LEU A 712 -33.33 3.23 -16.65
CA LEU A 712 -32.87 3.11 -15.26
C LEU A 712 -32.64 4.49 -14.62
N LEU A 713 -32.04 5.43 -15.36
CA LEU A 713 -31.85 6.80 -14.91
C LEU A 713 -33.19 7.48 -14.62
N ASP A 714 -34.17 7.38 -15.52
CA ASP A 714 -35.45 8.06 -15.38
C ASP A 714 -36.37 7.40 -14.33
N ALA A 715 -36.35 6.07 -14.24
CA ALA A 715 -37.24 5.34 -13.34
C ALA A 715 -36.74 5.29 -11.90
N ASN A 716 -35.42 5.25 -11.70
CA ASN A 716 -34.84 4.98 -10.39
C ASN A 716 -33.97 6.12 -9.86
N VAL A 717 -33.17 6.76 -10.70
CA VAL A 717 -32.26 7.83 -10.25
C VAL A 717 -32.97 9.19 -10.18
N LEU A 718 -33.74 9.57 -11.21
CA LEU A 718 -34.45 10.84 -11.26
C LEU A 718 -35.36 11.07 -10.04
N PRO A 719 -36.14 10.09 -9.54
CA PRO A 719 -36.95 10.29 -8.33
C PRO A 719 -36.11 10.71 -7.11
N VAL A 720 -34.90 10.15 -6.93
CA VAL A 720 -33.99 10.52 -5.84
C VAL A 720 -33.51 11.97 -6.02
N VAL A 721 -33.28 12.40 -7.25
CA VAL A 721 -32.90 13.78 -7.57
C VAL A 721 -34.06 14.75 -7.33
N GLU A 722 -35.27 14.39 -7.73
CA GLU A 722 -36.47 15.20 -7.53
C GLU A 722 -36.83 15.33 -6.04
N GLU A 723 -36.59 14.28 -5.25
CA GLU A 723 -36.82 14.28 -3.80
C GLU A 723 -35.76 15.08 -3.04
N SER A 724 -34.48 14.90 -3.37
CA SER A 724 -33.37 15.56 -2.67
C SER A 724 -33.08 16.98 -3.15
N GLY A 725 -33.33 17.29 -4.43
CA GLY A 725 -32.90 18.54 -5.06
C GLY A 725 -31.39 18.66 -5.29
N ILE A 726 -30.63 17.58 -5.10
CA ILE A 726 -29.16 17.56 -5.17
C ILE A 726 -28.72 17.07 -6.56
N PRO A 727 -27.75 17.73 -7.20
CA PRO A 727 -27.28 17.32 -8.52
C PRO A 727 -26.47 16.01 -8.47
N VAL A 728 -26.40 15.31 -9.61
CA VAL A 728 -25.80 13.95 -9.69
C VAL A 728 -24.53 13.92 -10.51
N ILE A 729 -23.49 13.33 -9.91
CA ILE A 729 -22.29 12.85 -10.58
C ILE A 729 -22.45 11.34 -10.76
N LEU A 730 -22.42 10.87 -12.01
CA LEU A 730 -22.56 9.46 -12.35
C LEU A 730 -21.19 8.79 -12.48
N ALA A 731 -20.86 7.88 -11.58
CA ALA A 731 -19.61 7.13 -11.61
C ALA A 731 -19.85 5.75 -12.25
N LEU A 732 -19.34 5.57 -13.48
CA LEU A 732 -19.51 4.36 -14.27
C LEU A 732 -18.48 3.31 -13.87
N ASP A 733 -18.95 2.20 -13.31
CA ASP A 733 -18.13 1.07 -12.87
C ASP A 733 -18.47 -0.18 -13.69
N TYR A 734 -17.93 -0.23 -14.91
CA TYR A 734 -18.07 -1.37 -15.82
C TYR A 734 -16.71 -1.87 -16.31
N PRO A 735 -16.38 -3.16 -16.06
CA PRO A 735 -15.15 -3.79 -16.56
C PRO A 735 -15.20 -4.07 -18.05
N SER A 736 -14.02 -4.26 -18.65
CA SER A 736 -13.87 -4.82 -20.00
C SER A 736 -13.85 -6.35 -19.96
N ALA A 737 -14.92 -6.93 -19.43
CA ALA A 737 -15.12 -8.37 -19.32
C ALA A 737 -16.43 -8.76 -20.02
N ASN A 738 -16.40 -9.87 -20.75
CA ASN A 738 -17.57 -10.38 -21.46
C ASN A 738 -18.73 -10.63 -20.48
N GLY A 739 -19.85 -9.94 -20.71
CA GLY A 739 -21.05 -9.97 -19.85
C GLY A 739 -21.07 -8.89 -18.78
N ALA A 740 -20.18 -7.90 -18.81
CA ALA A 740 -20.19 -6.75 -17.90
C ALA A 740 -21.54 -6.01 -17.92
N ALA A 741 -22.21 -5.92 -19.07
CA ALA A 741 -23.53 -5.29 -19.19
C ALA A 741 -24.66 -6.05 -18.44
N SER A 742 -24.42 -7.29 -18.01
CA SER A 742 -25.40 -8.10 -17.28
C SER A 742 -25.46 -7.81 -15.77
N GLY A 743 -24.67 -6.86 -15.28
CA GLY A 743 -24.64 -6.39 -13.89
C GLY A 743 -23.68 -7.16 -12.97
N CYS A 744 -23.12 -8.28 -13.45
CA CYS A 744 -21.93 -8.91 -12.88
C CYS A 744 -21.37 -9.95 -13.84
N VAL A 745 -20.10 -10.32 -13.69
CA VAL A 745 -19.47 -11.36 -14.51
C VAL A 745 -19.85 -12.74 -13.96
N GLN A 746 -20.44 -13.59 -14.80
CA GLN A 746 -20.88 -14.93 -14.39
C GLN A 746 -19.74 -15.96 -14.48
N ILE A 747 -19.44 -16.64 -13.38
CA ILE A 747 -18.48 -17.76 -13.32
C ILE A 747 -19.14 -18.94 -12.60
N SER A 748 -19.32 -20.07 -13.30
CA SER A 748 -19.82 -21.34 -12.71
C SER A 748 -21.05 -21.17 -11.77
N ASP A 749 -22.08 -20.47 -12.25
CA ASP A 749 -23.32 -20.11 -11.53
C ASP A 749 -23.15 -19.09 -10.38
N GLN A 750 -22.01 -18.38 -10.30
CA GLN A 750 -21.75 -17.30 -9.35
C GLN A 750 -21.61 -15.95 -10.06
N CYS A 751 -22.16 -14.93 -9.42
CA CYS A 751 -22.07 -13.52 -9.81
C CYS A 751 -20.82 -12.92 -9.17
N LEU A 752 -19.78 -12.67 -9.96
CA LEU A 752 -18.51 -12.12 -9.48
C LEU A 752 -18.62 -10.58 -9.36
N PRO A 753 -18.33 -9.99 -8.18
CA PRO A 753 -18.18 -8.55 -8.03
C PRO A 753 -17.07 -7.99 -8.93
N PHE A 754 -17.31 -6.83 -9.54
CA PHE A 754 -16.33 -6.19 -10.44
C PHE A 754 -15.03 -5.79 -9.75
N ASP A 755 -15.06 -5.47 -8.46
CA ASP A 755 -13.86 -5.13 -7.68
C ASP A 755 -12.80 -6.26 -7.68
N LEU A 756 -13.22 -7.52 -7.83
CA LEU A 756 -12.33 -8.68 -7.92
C LEU A 756 -11.63 -8.81 -9.29
N LEU A 757 -11.98 -7.97 -10.26
CA LEU A 757 -11.31 -7.88 -11.57
C LEU A 757 -10.30 -6.72 -11.60
N ASN A 758 -10.31 -5.86 -10.58
CA ASN A 758 -9.44 -4.68 -10.55
C ASN A 758 -8.03 -5.05 -10.11
N GLN A 759 -7.05 -4.56 -10.85
CA GLN A 759 -5.63 -4.76 -10.54
C GLN A 759 -5.29 -4.25 -9.12
N PRO A 760 -4.29 -4.83 -8.44
CA PRO A 760 -3.40 -5.90 -8.88
C PRO A 760 -3.96 -7.30 -8.56
N THR A 761 -5.28 -7.47 -8.48
CA THR A 761 -5.90 -8.80 -8.29
C THR A 761 -5.50 -9.72 -9.44
N PRO A 762 -5.16 -10.99 -9.19
CA PRO A 762 -4.76 -11.89 -10.25
C PRO A 762 -5.83 -12.10 -11.33
N ASP A 763 -5.39 -12.23 -12.58
CA ASP A 763 -6.27 -12.52 -13.71
C ASP A 763 -7.02 -13.84 -13.50
N LEU A 764 -8.33 -13.82 -13.74
CA LEU A 764 -9.21 -14.99 -13.66
C LEU A 764 -9.34 -15.65 -15.04
N PRO A 765 -8.79 -16.86 -15.28
CA PRO A 765 -8.79 -17.50 -16.59
C PRO A 765 -10.18 -17.79 -17.16
N GLU A 766 -11.19 -17.92 -16.31
CA GLU A 766 -12.58 -18.15 -16.70
C GLU A 766 -13.26 -16.90 -17.26
N VAL A 767 -12.70 -15.71 -17.01
CA VAL A 767 -13.26 -14.43 -17.47
C VAL A 767 -12.62 -14.03 -18.79
N GLN A 768 -13.44 -13.84 -19.82
CA GLN A 768 -12.97 -13.40 -21.13
C GLN A 768 -12.93 -11.87 -21.19
N VAL A 769 -11.84 -11.32 -21.71
CA VAL A 769 -11.70 -9.89 -21.98
C VAL A 769 -12.64 -9.48 -23.12
N ASP A 770 -13.43 -8.43 -22.90
CA ASP A 770 -14.19 -7.74 -23.96
C ASP A 770 -13.99 -6.22 -23.85
N LEU A 771 -13.01 -5.73 -24.61
CA LEU A 771 -12.66 -4.31 -24.65
C LEU A 771 -13.73 -3.46 -25.36
N GLN A 772 -14.48 -4.06 -26.29
CA GLN A 772 -15.49 -3.35 -27.07
C GLN A 772 -16.77 -3.19 -26.25
N GLU A 773 -17.17 -4.21 -25.48
CA GLU A 773 -18.32 -4.13 -24.59
C GLU A 773 -18.17 -2.96 -23.61
N GLN A 774 -16.99 -2.76 -23.01
CA GLN A 774 -16.75 -1.58 -22.16
C GLN A 774 -16.93 -0.27 -22.93
N ALA A 775 -16.39 -0.15 -24.14
CA ALA A 775 -16.52 1.06 -24.95
C ALA A 775 -17.99 1.34 -25.34
N ASP A 776 -18.74 0.31 -25.70
CA ASP A 776 -20.15 0.40 -26.07
C ASP A 776 -21.02 0.81 -24.88
N ILE A 777 -20.78 0.24 -23.69
CA ILE A 777 -21.43 0.64 -22.43
C ILE A 777 -21.17 2.12 -22.14
N TYR A 778 -19.90 2.55 -22.20
CA TYR A 778 -19.54 3.94 -21.94
C TYR A 778 -20.18 4.89 -22.96
N ASN A 779 -20.15 4.58 -24.26
CA ASN A 779 -20.75 5.42 -25.28
C ASN A 779 -22.28 5.48 -25.14
N ALA A 780 -22.93 4.36 -24.85
CA ALA A 780 -24.36 4.29 -24.55
C ALA A 780 -24.73 5.15 -23.32
N ALA A 781 -23.91 5.11 -22.26
CA ALA A 781 -24.09 5.95 -21.08
C ALA A 781 -24.02 7.44 -21.44
N PHE A 782 -22.99 7.87 -22.19
CA PHE A 782 -22.85 9.28 -22.62
C PHE A 782 -24.03 9.77 -23.47
N ASN A 783 -24.49 8.92 -24.39
CA ASN A 783 -25.67 9.21 -25.20
C ASN A 783 -26.95 9.33 -24.37
N ALA A 784 -27.12 8.52 -23.32
CA ALA A 784 -28.24 8.64 -22.41
C ALA A 784 -28.14 9.92 -21.56
N MET A 785 -27.01 10.17 -20.91
CA MET A 785 -26.87 11.27 -19.95
C MET A 785 -26.92 12.67 -20.58
N ILE A 786 -26.42 12.87 -21.81
CA ILE A 786 -26.27 14.22 -22.39
C ILE A 786 -27.63 14.92 -22.61
N THR A 787 -28.71 14.14 -22.63
CA THR A 787 -30.09 14.64 -22.74
C THR A 787 -30.75 14.97 -21.39
N ARG A 788 -30.04 14.75 -20.27
CA ARG A 788 -30.55 14.85 -18.89
C ARG A 788 -29.80 15.94 -18.12
N PRO A 789 -30.34 17.17 -18.04
CA PRO A 789 -29.63 18.33 -17.49
C PRO A 789 -29.39 18.26 -15.97
N TRP A 790 -30.01 17.31 -15.26
CA TRP A 790 -29.81 17.09 -13.83
C TRP A 790 -28.53 16.29 -13.50
N ILE A 791 -27.88 15.70 -14.51
CA ILE A 791 -26.57 15.09 -14.40
C ILE A 791 -25.51 16.17 -14.60
N ASN A 792 -24.71 16.45 -13.59
CA ASN A 792 -23.66 17.49 -13.61
C ASN A 792 -22.24 16.91 -13.65
N GLY A 793 -22.11 15.59 -13.69
CA GLY A 793 -20.82 14.94 -13.72
C GLY A 793 -20.86 13.50 -14.17
N VAL A 794 -19.73 13.04 -14.70
CA VAL A 794 -19.48 11.66 -15.14
C VAL A 794 -18.06 11.29 -14.76
N VAL A 795 -17.91 10.11 -14.18
CA VAL A 795 -16.63 9.59 -13.74
C VAL A 795 -16.45 8.18 -14.27
N SER A 796 -15.26 7.88 -14.81
CA SER A 796 -14.82 6.50 -15.04
C SER A 796 -14.16 5.95 -13.79
N VAL A 797 -14.63 4.81 -13.27
CA VAL A 797 -14.16 4.19 -12.02
C VAL A 797 -13.00 3.21 -12.28
N GLY A 798 -12.07 3.12 -11.32
CA GLY A 798 -11.09 2.03 -11.27
C GLY A 798 -9.85 2.21 -12.15
N TYR A 799 -9.51 3.45 -12.53
CA TYR A 799 -8.32 3.73 -13.35
C TYR A 799 -7.05 3.21 -12.68
N TYR A 800 -6.26 2.43 -13.41
CA TYR A 800 -4.98 1.89 -12.98
C TYR A 800 -3.83 2.80 -13.44
N PRO A 801 -3.25 3.63 -12.56
CA PRO A 801 -2.29 4.67 -12.98
C PRO A 801 -0.97 4.17 -13.56
N PRO A 802 -0.32 3.12 -13.02
CA PRO A 802 1.07 2.85 -13.36
C PRO A 802 1.33 2.39 -14.79
N ALA A 803 0.39 1.68 -15.43
CA ALA A 803 0.62 1.10 -16.75
C ALA A 803 -0.70 0.96 -17.52
N ALA A 804 -0.63 1.12 -18.85
CA ALA A 804 -1.76 0.87 -19.73
C ALA A 804 -1.97 -0.64 -19.94
N LEU A 805 -3.20 -1.11 -19.77
CA LEU A 805 -3.59 -2.52 -19.76
C LEU A 805 -4.87 -2.76 -20.58
N GLN A 806 -4.90 -3.88 -21.29
CA GLN A 806 -6.03 -4.44 -22.04
C GLN A 806 -6.51 -5.73 -21.35
N ASP A 807 -6.83 -5.61 -20.06
CA ASP A 807 -7.27 -6.69 -19.18
C ASP A 807 -8.79 -6.66 -18.93
N THR A 808 -9.28 -7.44 -17.96
CA THR A 808 -10.69 -7.51 -17.56
C THR A 808 -11.10 -6.44 -16.53
N SER A 809 -10.20 -5.55 -16.10
CA SER A 809 -10.49 -4.56 -15.05
C SER A 809 -11.43 -3.43 -15.50
N ALA A 810 -11.95 -2.65 -14.55
CA ALA A 810 -12.71 -1.42 -14.82
C ALA A 810 -11.86 -0.30 -15.43
N SER A 811 -10.53 -0.33 -15.21
CA SER A 811 -9.62 0.70 -15.74
C SER A 811 -9.77 0.86 -17.24
N ILE A 812 -9.95 2.10 -17.70
CA ILE A 812 -9.97 2.46 -19.12
C ILE A 812 -8.56 2.70 -19.70
N HIS A 813 -7.51 2.67 -18.87
CA HIS A 813 -6.14 3.03 -19.27
C HIS A 813 -5.59 2.05 -20.32
N GLY A 814 -5.49 2.48 -21.58
CA GLY A 814 -5.03 1.63 -22.68
C GLY A 814 -6.13 0.83 -23.39
N LYS A 815 -7.40 1.15 -23.14
CA LYS A 815 -8.58 0.47 -23.72
C LYS A 815 -9.38 1.40 -24.65
N PRO A 816 -10.20 0.87 -25.57
CA PRO A 816 -11.04 1.68 -26.47
C PRO A 816 -12.00 2.63 -25.74
N ALA A 817 -12.43 2.28 -24.51
CA ALA A 817 -13.23 3.17 -23.67
C ALA A 817 -12.52 4.50 -23.34
N ALA A 818 -11.18 4.55 -23.34
CA ALA A 818 -10.45 5.81 -23.22
C ALA A 818 -10.67 6.74 -24.44
N ASP A 819 -10.81 6.20 -25.65
CA ASP A 819 -11.12 6.99 -26.84
C ASP A 819 -12.53 7.61 -26.76
N VAL A 820 -13.47 6.88 -26.14
CA VAL A 820 -14.82 7.39 -25.85
C VAL A 820 -14.71 8.61 -24.95
N LEU A 821 -13.97 8.52 -23.83
CA LEU A 821 -13.74 9.65 -22.93
C LEU A 821 -13.05 10.82 -23.65
N TRP A 822 -11.99 10.53 -24.40
CA TRP A 822 -11.23 11.51 -25.18
C TRP A 822 -12.11 12.30 -26.17
N TYR A 823 -13.11 11.65 -26.75
CA TYR A 823 -14.08 12.30 -27.64
C TYR A 823 -15.11 13.14 -26.89
N TRP A 824 -15.70 12.59 -25.82
CA TRP A 824 -16.83 13.19 -25.11
C TRP A 824 -16.42 14.31 -24.15
N PHE A 825 -15.39 14.11 -23.33
CA PHE A 825 -15.03 15.01 -22.25
C PHE A 825 -14.75 16.44 -22.72
N PRO A 826 -13.86 16.71 -23.70
CA PRO A 826 -13.62 18.08 -24.18
C PRO A 826 -14.89 18.76 -24.69
N LYS A 827 -15.77 18.01 -25.38
CA LYS A 827 -16.99 18.56 -25.97
C LYS A 827 -18.02 18.94 -24.92
N ILE A 828 -18.17 18.11 -23.88
CA ILE A 828 -19.11 18.38 -22.77
C ILE A 828 -18.64 19.61 -21.99
N ILE A 829 -17.34 19.73 -21.70
CA ILE A 829 -16.79 20.85 -20.92
C ILE A 829 -16.54 22.12 -21.74
N GLY A 830 -16.66 22.03 -23.08
CA GLY A 830 -16.56 23.17 -24.01
C GLY A 830 -15.14 23.58 -24.40
N GLN A 831 -14.24 22.61 -24.58
CA GLN A 831 -12.84 22.80 -24.99
C GLN A 831 -12.55 22.43 -26.45
#